data_AF-A0A0D2J339-F1
#
_entry.id   AF-A0A0D2J339-F1
#
_cell.length_a   1.000
_cell.length_b   1.000
_cell.length_c   1.000
_cell.angle_alpha   90.00
_cell.angle_beta   90.00
_cell.angle_gamma   90.00
#
_symmetry.space_group_name_H-M   'P 1'
#
loop_
_entity.id
_entity.type
_entity.pdbx_description
1 polymer ?
#
loop_
_entity_poly.entity_id
_entity_poly.type
_entity_poly.pdbx_seq_one_letter_code
_entity_poly.pdbx_strand_id
1 'polypeptide(L)'
;MVVFDADMVAKPNFFTKILEVMLDDDCALCLTPQGFNNYMLPGTDALGYIACTGTNFCLRCAPLADCGFFPTWTITEDYALGMILKAKHYKAGYLNEYLAIGEAPEEIRNIFRQRSRWCKGQMQVLFSKACPLFDTGLTMGMRLLYTSVTWSYITNTFAVPCAVFVPFIALVFGVYPLVLNRDFALAATLYFSASTLVTSYCTNRKHIKPLWFCIVSCHLLWFTFTKALLNVLAKKVTKKKVVFKSTKKKGEEDGRGDGKAARRWCRPPANVGDMEGTLDAWVLVASFFFSFITAVVGLFQIIDKPFTAQGDFKFYLMLSVFWAVYNMIPPSLFIFYCYQKGHLFEDFCSFTLTLSYLVAIAGILCTWLVPDDYNMSQVLNVSLQFFEAQRSGKVPRISNTPWRGNSGLWDSVLLPNGKNYSLLGGWYDDGGMLKLSYTTAFTTSMLSWAYWEFKQGYKVGGNSEFGANTIRWGADYLMKASVTNISANGAAMQPIVVAQVGDMTKDRAYWGSPEKYMGARPATYLSAARPGGDAVAMVSAALASAAVAIQDESLQVADVYLQKAISLYALAQRWRGYYAKYVESGKTYPSVSMYDDMAYAAVWIYWATGDENYLNDALVLYDQTTSSESHVNPNPFMFNYENVVPALDLLLAKALKGTPEQKFFKDNVNSFVKTWMNTKSSTGDIYYTKKYLAKAYPYGTLQHTANAAFYVLSAAKDILDSKFMLYACWSRNQIGYMLGDAGRSYVTGYGAISPQKTPHKAASCPPPDVADCTWESAYYTTDPNYNPLRGALVGGPDDDDTWSDDRDMNNPANSVNLLNTAGFSAALAGLVNFDINMAKCQQGNGFIQTMALKVKGTPDAAGQRWWEGV
;
A
#
# COMPACT_ATOMS: atom_id res chain seq x y z
N MET A 1 -36.80 25.08 -51.66
CA MET A 1 -37.66 23.95 -51.24
C MET A 1 -37.06 23.34 -49.98
N VAL A 2 -37.90 23.08 -48.96
CA VAL A 2 -37.48 22.45 -47.70
C VAL A 2 -38.32 21.18 -47.46
N VAL A 3 -37.71 20.18 -46.83
CA VAL A 3 -38.35 18.98 -46.28
C VAL A 3 -38.44 19.14 -44.78
N PHE A 4 -39.53 18.71 -44.17
CA PHE A 4 -39.68 18.72 -42.72
C PHE A 4 -40.20 17.36 -42.26
N ASP A 5 -39.87 17.01 -41.02
CA ASP A 5 -40.41 15.80 -40.38
C ASP A 5 -41.86 16.03 -39.94
N ALA A 6 -42.76 15.09 -40.21
CA ALA A 6 -44.21 15.31 -40.05
C ALA A 6 -44.84 14.47 -38.92
N ASP A 7 -44.03 13.95 -38.00
CA ASP A 7 -44.50 13.10 -36.90
C ASP A 7 -44.88 13.86 -35.61
N MET A 8 -44.95 15.19 -35.68
CA MET A 8 -45.25 16.10 -34.56
C MET A 8 -46.44 17.03 -34.85
N VAL A 9 -47.01 17.60 -33.78
CA VAL A 9 -48.03 18.65 -33.89
C VAL A 9 -47.34 20.02 -33.91
N ALA A 10 -47.13 20.56 -35.11
CA ALA A 10 -46.52 21.87 -35.32
C ALA A 10 -47.46 23.02 -34.90
N LYS A 11 -46.90 24.06 -34.27
CA LYS A 11 -47.63 25.32 -34.02
C LYS A 11 -47.88 26.06 -35.33
N PRO A 12 -48.91 26.92 -35.40
CA PRO A 12 -49.23 27.68 -36.62
C PRO A 12 -48.06 28.49 -37.20
N ASN A 13 -47.13 28.95 -36.35
CA ASN A 13 -45.97 29.75 -36.73
C ASN A 13 -44.66 28.92 -36.90
N PHE A 14 -44.73 27.59 -36.91
CA PHE A 14 -43.56 26.72 -36.99
C PHE A 14 -42.67 27.04 -38.21
N PHE A 15 -43.26 27.07 -39.41
CA PHE A 15 -42.52 27.33 -40.63
C PHE A 15 -42.01 28.77 -40.72
N THR A 16 -42.81 29.76 -40.34
CA THR A 16 -42.37 31.17 -40.39
C THR A 16 -41.15 31.39 -39.52
N LYS A 17 -41.11 30.77 -38.33
CA LYS A 17 -40.01 30.88 -37.38
C LYS A 17 -38.76 30.10 -37.78
N ILE A 18 -38.92 28.86 -38.26
CA ILE A 18 -37.78 28.08 -38.72
C ILE A 18 -37.16 28.70 -39.99
N LEU A 19 -37.99 29.18 -40.91
CA LEU A 19 -37.49 29.79 -42.14
C LEU A 19 -36.75 31.11 -41.88
N GLU A 20 -37.05 31.86 -40.80
CA GLU A 20 -36.24 33.01 -40.37
C GLU A 20 -34.77 32.62 -40.16
N VAL A 21 -34.51 31.52 -39.45
CA VAL A 21 -33.14 31.00 -39.22
C VAL A 21 -32.54 30.47 -40.52
N MET A 22 -33.37 29.92 -41.39
CA MET A 22 -32.95 29.41 -42.68
C MET A 22 -32.93 30.49 -43.77
N LEU A 23 -33.07 31.80 -43.50
CA LEU A 23 -32.88 32.83 -44.53
C LEU A 23 -31.43 32.89 -45.04
N ASP A 24 -30.47 32.43 -44.22
CA ASP A 24 -29.12 32.14 -44.69
C ASP A 24 -29.16 30.93 -45.63
N ASP A 25 -28.77 31.12 -46.89
CA ASP A 25 -28.78 30.06 -47.90
C ASP A 25 -27.78 28.94 -47.62
N ASP A 26 -26.76 29.20 -46.78
CA ASP A 26 -25.82 28.18 -46.32
C ASP A 26 -26.42 27.31 -45.19
N CYS A 27 -27.54 27.71 -44.59
CA CYS A 27 -28.22 26.98 -43.52
C CYS A 27 -29.05 25.83 -44.11
N ALA A 28 -28.46 24.63 -44.08
CA ALA A 28 -29.06 23.42 -44.64
C ALA A 28 -30.08 22.76 -43.71
N LEU A 29 -29.94 22.94 -42.39
CA LEU A 29 -30.74 22.28 -41.36
C LEU A 29 -31.08 23.26 -40.23
N CYS A 30 -32.33 23.33 -39.82
CA CYS A 30 -32.73 24.03 -38.60
C CYS A 30 -33.57 23.13 -37.70
N LEU A 31 -33.21 23.08 -36.41
CA LEU A 31 -33.84 22.26 -35.37
C LEU A 31 -34.53 23.14 -34.32
N THR A 32 -35.61 22.63 -33.71
CA THR A 32 -36.33 23.28 -32.60
C THR A 32 -36.66 22.25 -31.51
N PRO A 33 -36.69 22.64 -30.21
CA PRO A 33 -36.99 21.71 -29.11
C PRO A 33 -38.38 21.06 -29.22
N GLN A 34 -38.45 19.79 -28.82
CA GLN A 34 -39.69 19.05 -28.53
C GLN A 34 -39.99 19.09 -27.05
N GLY A 35 -40.98 19.85 -26.59
CA GLY A 35 -41.74 19.69 -25.33
C GLY A 35 -40.95 19.70 -24.01
N PHE A 36 -39.64 19.70 -24.11
CA PHE A 36 -38.63 19.45 -23.10
C PHE A 36 -37.52 20.46 -23.38
N ASN A 37 -37.10 21.19 -22.35
CA ASN A 37 -36.02 22.15 -22.51
C ASN A 37 -34.71 21.40 -22.79
N ASN A 38 -34.11 21.65 -23.94
CA ASN A 38 -32.81 21.11 -24.30
C ASN A 38 -31.73 22.16 -24.03
N TYR A 39 -31.00 22.00 -22.93
CA TYR A 39 -30.05 23.00 -22.46
C TYR A 39 -28.65 22.86 -23.09
N MET A 40 -28.33 21.72 -23.73
CA MET A 40 -27.01 21.49 -24.32
C MET A 40 -26.95 21.86 -25.81
N LEU A 41 -28.03 21.66 -26.57
CA LEU A 41 -28.03 21.97 -28.01
C LEU A 41 -27.80 23.46 -28.32
N PRO A 42 -28.41 24.44 -27.63
CA PRO A 42 -28.11 25.85 -27.86
C PRO A 42 -26.62 26.20 -27.67
N GLY A 43 -25.98 25.64 -26.64
CA GLY A 43 -24.57 25.89 -26.35
C GLY A 43 -23.62 25.21 -27.34
N THR A 44 -23.99 24.03 -27.83
CA THR A 44 -23.19 23.31 -28.82
C THR A 44 -23.39 23.82 -30.26
N ASP A 45 -24.55 24.42 -30.56
CA ASP A 45 -24.83 25.15 -31.80
C ASP A 45 -23.88 26.36 -31.97
N ALA A 46 -23.58 27.07 -30.87
CA ALA A 46 -22.58 28.14 -30.87
C ALA A 46 -21.15 27.66 -31.24
N LEU A 47 -20.85 26.38 -31.07
CA LEU A 47 -19.61 25.74 -31.50
C LEU A 47 -19.72 25.14 -32.92
N GLY A 48 -20.83 25.40 -33.62
CA GLY A 48 -21.18 24.89 -34.93
C GLY A 48 -21.59 23.42 -34.93
N TYR A 49 -21.74 22.78 -33.77
CA TYR A 49 -22.18 21.39 -33.65
C TYR A 49 -23.70 21.32 -33.59
N ILE A 50 -24.28 20.42 -34.39
CA ILE A 50 -25.70 20.10 -34.26
C ILE A 50 -25.93 18.60 -34.34
N ALA A 51 -26.58 18.03 -33.32
CA ALA A 51 -27.01 16.65 -33.37
C ALA A 51 -28.48 16.62 -33.77
N CYS A 52 -28.75 16.29 -35.04
CA CYS A 52 -30.10 16.04 -35.51
C CYS A 52 -30.59 14.72 -34.90
N THR A 53 -31.28 14.79 -33.75
CA THR A 53 -31.67 13.61 -32.97
C THR A 53 -33.18 13.37 -33.02
N GLY A 54 -33.69 13.10 -34.22
CA GLY A 54 -35.11 12.93 -34.46
C GLY A 54 -35.82 14.26 -34.67
N THR A 55 -37.09 14.30 -34.30
CA THR A 55 -38.08 15.06 -35.05
C THR A 55 -38.19 16.52 -34.57
N ASN A 56 -38.93 17.39 -35.26
CA ASN A 56 -38.87 18.86 -35.17
C ASN A 56 -37.67 19.55 -35.89
N PHE A 57 -37.45 19.23 -37.16
CA PHE A 57 -36.49 19.96 -38.01
C PHE A 57 -37.01 20.24 -39.42
N CYS A 58 -36.38 21.22 -40.08
CA CYS A 58 -36.49 21.45 -41.52
C CYS A 58 -35.11 21.35 -42.18
N LEU A 59 -35.08 20.76 -43.37
CA LEU A 59 -33.90 20.54 -44.21
C LEU A 59 -34.10 21.14 -45.59
N ARG A 60 -33.09 21.82 -46.16
CA ARG A 60 -33.13 22.21 -47.57
C ARG A 60 -32.96 20.99 -48.47
N CYS A 61 -33.75 20.91 -49.55
CA CYS A 61 -33.72 19.77 -50.46
C CYS A 61 -32.39 19.64 -51.22
N ALA A 62 -31.75 20.76 -51.59
CA ALA A 62 -30.49 20.73 -52.34
C ALA A 62 -29.32 20.15 -51.51
N PRO A 63 -29.03 20.63 -50.28
CA PRO A 63 -28.07 19.98 -49.39
C PRO A 63 -28.41 18.52 -49.06
N LEU A 64 -29.70 18.19 -48.87
CA LEU A 64 -30.12 16.81 -48.64
C LEU A 64 -29.77 15.89 -49.81
N ALA A 65 -30.01 16.33 -51.05
CA ALA A 65 -29.64 15.59 -52.25
C ALA A 65 -28.12 15.48 -52.41
N ASP A 66 -27.38 16.57 -52.13
CA ASP A 66 -25.91 16.56 -52.18
C ASP A 66 -25.29 15.58 -51.18
N CYS A 67 -25.89 15.40 -50.00
CA CYS A 67 -25.47 14.40 -49.02
C CYS A 67 -25.87 12.95 -49.37
N GLY A 68 -26.59 12.72 -50.47
CA GLY A 68 -27.05 11.39 -50.88
C GLY A 68 -28.31 10.91 -50.15
N PHE A 69 -29.16 11.84 -49.71
CA PHE A 69 -30.38 11.58 -48.91
C PHE A 69 -30.10 10.94 -47.53
N PHE A 70 -31.14 10.45 -46.86
CA PHE A 70 -31.01 9.86 -45.52
C PHE A 70 -30.12 8.60 -45.52
N PRO A 71 -29.11 8.53 -44.63
CA PRO A 71 -28.22 7.38 -44.53
C PRO A 71 -28.95 6.07 -44.18
N THR A 72 -28.90 5.08 -45.07
CA THR A 72 -29.56 3.76 -44.86
C THR A 72 -28.70 2.73 -44.12
N TRP A 73 -27.44 3.08 -43.82
CA TRP A 73 -26.46 2.18 -43.20
C TRP A 73 -26.47 2.23 -41.66
N THR A 74 -27.21 3.16 -41.07
CA THR A 74 -27.44 3.26 -39.61
C THR A 74 -28.93 3.40 -39.33
N ILE A 75 -29.36 2.98 -38.14
CA ILE A 75 -30.74 3.13 -37.65
C ILE A 75 -31.00 4.47 -36.92
N THR A 76 -29.97 5.33 -36.90
CA THR A 76 -30.03 6.73 -36.46
C THR A 76 -29.61 7.60 -37.64
N GLU A 77 -30.37 7.51 -38.71
CA GLU A 77 -30.20 8.18 -39.99
C GLU A 77 -30.10 9.70 -39.83
N ASP A 78 -30.95 10.30 -39.00
CA ASP A 78 -30.98 11.76 -38.76
C ASP A 78 -29.64 12.25 -38.19
N TYR A 79 -29.12 11.54 -37.18
CA TYR A 79 -27.87 11.90 -36.52
C TYR A 79 -26.69 11.82 -37.50
N ALA A 80 -26.65 10.75 -38.31
CA ALA A 80 -25.62 10.59 -39.32
C ALA A 80 -25.74 11.65 -40.43
N LEU A 81 -26.96 11.98 -40.86
CA LEU A 81 -27.21 13.02 -41.85
C LEU A 81 -26.73 14.39 -41.36
N GLY A 82 -27.07 14.77 -40.12
CA GLY A 82 -26.59 16.00 -39.50
C GLY A 82 -25.07 16.10 -39.50
N MET A 83 -24.37 15.02 -39.15
CA MET A 83 -22.91 14.95 -39.20
C MET A 83 -22.35 15.09 -40.62
N ILE A 84 -22.93 14.40 -41.61
CA ILE A 84 -22.49 14.49 -43.01
C ILE A 84 -22.67 15.90 -43.57
N LEU A 85 -23.79 16.57 -43.24
CA LEU A 85 -24.03 17.97 -43.61
C LEU A 85 -22.92 18.88 -43.07
N LYS A 86 -22.54 18.70 -41.79
CA LYS A 86 -21.44 19.46 -41.18
C LYS A 86 -20.08 19.13 -41.82
N ALA A 87 -19.81 17.87 -42.15
CA ALA A 87 -18.58 17.46 -42.82
C ALA A 87 -18.44 18.05 -44.24
N LYS A 88 -19.57 18.34 -44.89
CA LYS A 88 -19.65 19.09 -46.15
C LYS A 88 -19.69 20.61 -45.99
N HIS A 89 -19.44 21.12 -44.78
CA HIS A 89 -19.40 22.54 -44.45
C HIS A 89 -20.74 23.30 -44.53
N TYR A 90 -21.87 22.61 -44.57
CA TYR A 90 -23.17 23.28 -44.45
C TYR A 90 -23.37 23.87 -43.04
N LYS A 91 -24.02 25.04 -42.97
CA LYS A 91 -24.48 25.59 -41.70
C LYS A 91 -25.72 24.85 -41.24
N ALA A 92 -25.90 24.82 -39.93
CA ALA A 92 -27.12 24.37 -39.30
C ALA A 92 -27.39 25.27 -38.10
N GLY A 93 -28.65 25.44 -37.74
CA GLY A 93 -29.05 26.31 -36.63
C GLY A 93 -29.98 25.63 -35.65
N TYR A 94 -29.91 26.04 -34.39
CA TYR A 94 -30.82 25.61 -33.34
C TYR A 94 -31.73 26.77 -32.89
N LEU A 95 -33.00 26.70 -33.24
CA LEU A 95 -34.00 27.65 -32.81
C LEU A 95 -34.55 27.26 -31.43
N ASN A 96 -34.12 27.96 -30.38
CA ASN A 96 -34.54 27.70 -29.00
C ASN A 96 -35.95 28.24 -28.67
N GLU A 97 -36.91 28.01 -29.56
CA GLU A 97 -38.33 28.30 -29.35
C GLU A 97 -39.12 26.99 -29.40
N TYR A 98 -40.07 26.79 -28.50
CA TYR A 98 -40.91 25.59 -28.53
C TYR A 98 -41.98 25.71 -29.63
N LEU A 99 -41.75 25.07 -30.78
CA LEU A 99 -42.60 25.23 -31.98
C LEU A 99 -43.42 24.00 -32.38
N ALA A 100 -43.18 22.83 -31.78
CA ALA A 100 -44.01 21.66 -32.03
C ALA A 100 -44.04 20.69 -30.84
N ILE A 101 -45.18 20.04 -30.64
CA ILE A 101 -45.43 19.09 -29.55
C ILE A 101 -45.24 17.67 -30.11
N GLY A 102 -44.35 16.89 -29.49
CA GLY A 102 -44.13 15.48 -29.80
C GLY A 102 -44.69 14.56 -28.73
N GLU A 103 -44.97 13.30 -29.09
CA GLU A 103 -45.39 12.27 -28.14
C GLU A 103 -44.18 11.66 -27.42
N ALA A 104 -44.21 11.65 -26.09
CA ALA A 104 -43.27 10.86 -25.30
C ALA A 104 -43.80 9.42 -25.13
N PRO A 105 -42.92 8.41 -25.03
CA PRO A 105 -43.39 7.04 -24.79
C PRO A 105 -44.15 6.92 -23.46
N GLU A 106 -45.39 6.42 -23.50
CA GLU A 106 -46.24 6.26 -22.31
C GLU A 106 -45.77 5.13 -21.38
N GLU A 107 -45.10 4.11 -21.93
CA GLU A 107 -44.56 2.97 -21.18
C GLU A 107 -43.04 3.05 -21.06
N ILE A 108 -42.51 2.76 -19.86
CA ILE A 108 -41.06 2.69 -19.59
C ILE A 108 -40.35 1.71 -20.54
N ARG A 109 -40.99 0.59 -20.86
CA ARG A 109 -40.45 -0.39 -21.83
C ARG A 109 -40.11 0.24 -23.17
N ASN A 110 -40.94 1.17 -23.63
CA ASN A 110 -40.73 1.87 -24.89
C ASN A 110 -39.59 2.89 -24.79
N ILE A 111 -39.38 3.49 -23.61
CA ILE A 111 -38.19 4.31 -23.33
C ILE A 111 -36.90 3.49 -23.46
N PHE A 112 -36.80 2.32 -22.82
CA PHE A 112 -35.61 1.46 -22.93
C PHE A 112 -35.36 1.02 -24.37
N ARG A 113 -36.41 0.66 -25.13
CA ARG A 113 -36.29 0.30 -26.54
C ARG A 113 -35.80 1.46 -27.39
N GLN A 114 -36.33 2.66 -27.18
CA GLN A 114 -35.94 3.87 -27.89
C GLN A 114 -34.48 4.22 -27.60
N ARG A 115 -34.06 4.24 -26.34
CA ARG A 115 -32.67 4.51 -25.94
C ARG A 115 -31.70 3.44 -26.44
N SER A 116 -32.11 2.18 -26.46
CA SER A 116 -31.33 1.09 -27.07
C SER A 116 -31.13 1.29 -28.57
N ARG A 117 -32.16 1.77 -29.29
CA ARG A 117 -32.06 2.08 -30.73
C ARG A 117 -31.04 3.20 -30.98
N TRP A 118 -31.13 4.30 -30.22
CA TRP A 118 -30.21 5.43 -30.36
C TRP A 118 -28.76 5.02 -30.10
N CYS A 119 -28.53 4.29 -29.01
CA CYS A 119 -27.21 3.76 -28.70
C CYS A 119 -26.68 2.86 -29.83
N LYS A 120 -27.49 1.92 -30.34
CA LYS A 120 -27.09 1.03 -31.46
C LYS A 120 -26.73 1.82 -32.72
N GLY A 121 -27.55 2.78 -33.13
CA GLY A 121 -27.30 3.55 -34.35
C GLY A 121 -26.06 4.44 -34.24
N GLN A 122 -25.84 5.11 -33.11
CA GLN A 122 -24.64 5.91 -32.90
C GLN A 122 -23.36 5.04 -32.82
N MET A 123 -23.45 3.84 -32.23
CA MET A 123 -22.36 2.86 -32.30
C MET A 123 -22.09 2.39 -33.73
N GLN A 124 -23.13 2.24 -34.58
CA GLN A 124 -22.93 1.95 -36.01
C GLN A 124 -22.16 3.08 -36.69
N VAL A 125 -22.45 4.35 -36.38
CA VAL A 125 -21.69 5.50 -36.89
C VAL A 125 -20.23 5.43 -36.47
N LEU A 126 -19.96 5.31 -35.16
CA LEU A 126 -18.59 5.24 -34.61
C LEU A 126 -17.78 4.08 -35.19
N PHE A 127 -18.41 2.94 -35.42
CA PHE A 127 -17.75 1.73 -35.94
C PHE A 127 -17.79 1.58 -37.46
N SER A 128 -18.35 2.56 -38.18
CA SER A 128 -18.39 2.61 -39.64
C SER A 128 -17.18 3.37 -40.21
N LYS A 129 -17.15 3.50 -41.55
CA LYS A 129 -16.20 4.38 -42.24
C LYS A 129 -16.47 5.87 -41.96
N ALA A 130 -17.68 6.23 -41.56
CA ALA A 130 -18.07 7.60 -41.19
C ALA A 130 -17.82 7.86 -39.70
N CYS A 131 -16.71 7.38 -39.15
CA CYS A 131 -16.36 7.61 -37.75
C CYS A 131 -16.04 9.11 -37.55
N PRO A 132 -16.72 9.81 -36.64
CA PRO A 132 -16.54 11.26 -36.48
C PRO A 132 -15.11 11.65 -36.11
N LEU A 133 -14.38 10.78 -35.41
CA LEU A 133 -13.01 11.04 -34.96
C LEU A 133 -12.02 11.19 -36.13
N PHE A 134 -12.30 10.54 -37.25
CA PHE A 134 -11.42 10.49 -38.43
C PHE A 134 -11.98 11.27 -39.63
N ASP A 135 -13.15 11.90 -39.48
CA ASP A 135 -13.76 12.67 -40.55
C ASP A 135 -13.04 14.01 -40.73
N THR A 136 -12.26 14.11 -41.82
CA THR A 136 -11.48 15.32 -42.12
C THR A 136 -12.32 16.54 -42.44
N GLY A 137 -13.58 16.36 -42.85
CA GLY A 137 -14.53 17.45 -43.11
C GLY A 137 -15.03 18.15 -41.84
N LEU A 138 -14.91 17.51 -40.67
CA LEU A 138 -15.29 18.09 -39.38
C LEU A 138 -14.12 18.84 -38.73
N THR A 139 -14.44 19.95 -38.05
CA THR A 139 -13.47 20.67 -37.20
C THR A 139 -13.10 19.82 -35.99
N MET A 140 -11.92 20.06 -35.38
CA MET A 140 -11.48 19.30 -34.20
C MET A 140 -12.52 19.30 -33.07
N GLY A 141 -13.14 20.45 -32.79
CA GLY A 141 -14.21 20.57 -31.79
C GLY A 141 -15.43 19.71 -32.13
N MET A 142 -15.86 19.70 -33.38
CA MET A 142 -16.98 18.86 -33.84
C MET A 142 -16.66 17.38 -33.75
N ARG A 143 -15.44 16.96 -34.12
CA ARG A 143 -14.99 15.56 -33.99
C ARG A 143 -15.12 15.10 -32.53
N LEU A 144 -14.60 15.89 -31.60
CA LEU A 144 -14.70 15.59 -30.17
C LEU A 144 -16.16 15.55 -29.69
N LEU A 145 -17.01 16.51 -30.08
CA LEU A 145 -18.42 16.55 -29.67
C LEU A 145 -19.22 15.37 -30.21
N TYR A 146 -19.16 15.06 -31.51
CA TYR A 146 -19.86 13.89 -32.09
C TYR A 146 -19.35 12.57 -31.49
N THR A 147 -18.03 12.43 -31.30
CA THR A 147 -17.46 11.25 -30.65
C THR A 147 -17.87 11.16 -29.19
N SER A 148 -17.93 12.27 -28.43
CA SER A 148 -18.27 12.26 -27.00
C SER A 148 -19.63 11.66 -26.69
N VAL A 149 -20.64 11.92 -27.53
CA VAL A 149 -21.99 11.38 -27.35
C VAL A 149 -21.97 9.85 -27.43
N THR A 150 -21.30 9.28 -28.43
CA THR A 150 -21.21 7.82 -28.56
C THR A 150 -20.31 7.22 -27.48
N TRP A 151 -19.20 7.91 -27.16
CA TRP A 151 -18.26 7.49 -26.13
C TRP A 151 -18.93 7.38 -24.76
N SER A 152 -19.87 8.30 -24.44
CA SER A 152 -20.62 8.27 -23.18
C SER A 152 -21.38 6.96 -22.93
N TYR A 153 -21.92 6.33 -23.98
CA TYR A 153 -22.57 5.02 -23.85
C TYR A 153 -21.59 3.89 -23.53
N ILE A 154 -20.39 3.94 -24.12
CA ILE A 154 -19.31 2.99 -23.85
C ILE A 154 -18.82 3.17 -22.42
N THR A 155 -18.52 4.40 -22.00
CA THR A 155 -18.03 4.66 -20.65
C THR A 155 -19.05 4.22 -19.60
N ASN A 156 -20.34 4.54 -19.79
CA ASN A 156 -21.40 4.14 -18.85
C ASN A 156 -21.57 2.62 -18.73
N THR A 157 -21.30 1.88 -19.82
CA THR A 157 -21.35 0.40 -19.82
C THR A 157 -20.37 -0.21 -18.79
N PHE A 158 -19.25 0.46 -18.52
CA PHE A 158 -18.22 -0.01 -17.59
C PHE A 158 -18.23 0.74 -16.26
N ALA A 159 -18.34 2.07 -16.30
CA ALA A 159 -18.20 2.94 -15.14
C ALA A 159 -19.29 2.68 -14.08
N VAL A 160 -20.56 2.50 -14.50
CA VAL A 160 -21.66 2.30 -13.55
C VAL A 160 -21.54 0.95 -12.82
N PRO A 161 -21.31 -0.19 -13.50
CA PRO A 161 -20.99 -1.44 -12.81
C PRO A 161 -19.80 -1.32 -11.88
N CYS A 162 -18.70 -0.71 -12.32
CA CYS A 162 -17.54 -0.49 -11.46
C CYS A 162 -17.92 0.31 -10.20
N ALA A 163 -18.67 1.41 -10.34
CA ALA A 163 -19.12 2.22 -9.21
C ALA A 163 -19.97 1.42 -8.21
N VAL A 164 -20.82 0.50 -8.69
CA VAL A 164 -21.66 -0.37 -7.85
C VAL A 164 -20.84 -1.48 -7.17
N PHE A 165 -19.92 -2.12 -7.88
CA PHE A 165 -19.16 -3.27 -7.37
C PHE A 165 -17.95 -2.91 -6.51
N VAL A 166 -17.29 -1.78 -6.77
CA VAL A 166 -16.06 -1.40 -6.03
C VAL A 166 -16.29 -1.26 -4.52
N PRO A 167 -17.35 -0.60 -4.01
CA PRO A 167 -17.63 -0.54 -2.58
C PRO A 167 -17.83 -1.91 -1.95
N PHE A 168 -18.52 -2.81 -2.64
CA PHE A 168 -18.69 -4.19 -2.18
C PHE A 168 -17.36 -4.92 -2.11
N ILE A 169 -16.50 -4.75 -3.11
CA ILE A 169 -15.20 -5.41 -3.16
C ILE A 169 -14.28 -4.90 -2.05
N ALA A 170 -14.26 -3.59 -1.84
CA ALA A 170 -13.55 -2.94 -0.76
C ALA A 170 -14.02 -3.43 0.62
N LEU A 171 -15.32 -3.64 0.80
CA LEU A 171 -15.91 -4.03 2.07
C LEU A 171 -15.77 -5.52 2.38
N VAL A 172 -16.09 -6.38 1.42
CA VAL A 172 -16.11 -7.84 1.62
C VAL A 172 -14.70 -8.42 1.57
N PHE A 173 -13.89 -7.89 0.66
CA PHE A 173 -12.54 -8.38 0.49
C PHE A 173 -11.55 -7.47 1.22
N GLY A 174 -11.75 -6.16 1.38
CA GLY A 174 -10.68 -5.26 1.86
C GLY A 174 -9.72 -4.87 0.74
N VAL A 175 -10.14 -4.98 -0.53
CA VAL A 175 -9.32 -4.64 -1.70
C VAL A 175 -9.76 -3.29 -2.22
N TYR A 176 -8.85 -2.33 -2.20
CA TYR A 176 -9.09 -0.99 -2.71
C TYR A 176 -8.45 -0.85 -4.09
N PRO A 177 -9.25 -0.76 -5.17
CA PRO A 177 -8.73 -0.56 -6.53
C PRO A 177 -8.19 0.85 -6.76
N LEU A 178 -8.39 1.76 -5.79
CA LEU A 178 -7.93 3.14 -5.80
C LEU A 178 -6.94 3.34 -4.67
N VAL A 179 -5.81 3.99 -4.97
CA VAL A 179 -4.90 4.49 -3.94
C VAL A 179 -5.49 5.76 -3.38
N LEU A 180 -5.94 5.69 -2.14
CA LEU A 180 -6.49 6.83 -1.41
C LEU A 180 -5.38 7.45 -0.59
N ASN A 181 -4.69 8.42 -1.19
CA ASN A 181 -3.69 9.26 -0.53
C ASN A 181 -4.12 10.73 -0.63
N ARG A 182 -3.33 11.64 -0.06
CA ARG A 182 -3.61 13.08 -0.15
C ARG A 182 -3.68 13.62 -1.56
N ASP A 183 -2.88 13.08 -2.49
CA ASP A 183 -2.91 13.49 -3.90
C ASP A 183 -4.26 13.15 -4.54
N PHE A 184 -4.78 11.95 -4.26
CA PHE A 184 -6.11 11.55 -4.70
C PHE A 184 -7.20 12.45 -4.08
N ALA A 185 -7.12 12.73 -2.77
CA ALA A 185 -8.07 13.62 -2.10
C ALA A 185 -8.06 15.03 -2.72
N LEU A 186 -6.88 15.57 -3.02
CA LEU A 186 -6.71 16.86 -3.71
C LEU A 186 -7.30 16.81 -5.12
N ALA A 187 -6.96 15.80 -5.92
CA ALA A 187 -7.47 15.65 -7.28
C ALA A 187 -9.00 15.51 -7.32
N ALA A 188 -9.57 14.69 -6.43
CA ALA A 188 -11.02 14.51 -6.30
C ALA A 188 -11.72 15.81 -5.89
N THR A 189 -11.13 16.56 -4.95
CA THR A 189 -11.66 17.85 -4.49
C THR A 189 -11.62 18.90 -5.60
N LEU A 190 -10.50 19.02 -6.30
CA LEU A 190 -10.35 19.95 -7.42
C LEU A 190 -11.32 19.60 -8.56
N TYR A 191 -11.44 18.33 -8.91
CA TYR A 191 -12.37 17.88 -9.94
C TYR A 191 -13.84 18.19 -9.57
N PHE A 192 -14.26 17.85 -8.34
CA PHE A 192 -15.63 18.07 -7.89
C PHE A 192 -15.96 19.56 -7.76
N SER A 193 -15.04 20.36 -7.21
CA SER A 193 -15.22 21.81 -7.07
C SER A 193 -15.24 22.51 -8.43
N ALA A 194 -14.32 22.19 -9.33
CA ALA A 194 -14.28 22.75 -10.68
C ALA A 194 -15.53 22.39 -11.49
N SER A 195 -15.96 21.12 -11.48
CA SER A 195 -17.17 20.70 -12.19
C SER A 195 -18.44 21.36 -11.64
N THR A 196 -18.54 21.52 -10.31
CA THR A 196 -19.66 22.22 -9.67
C THR A 196 -19.65 23.71 -9.97
N LEU A 197 -18.47 24.35 -9.97
CA LEU A 197 -18.31 25.78 -10.30
C LEU A 197 -18.67 26.06 -11.75
N VAL A 198 -18.16 25.26 -12.70
CA VAL A 198 -18.49 25.37 -14.13
C VAL A 198 -19.99 25.18 -14.33
N THR A 199 -20.59 24.18 -13.70
CA THR A 199 -22.04 23.96 -13.79
C THR A 199 -22.84 25.14 -13.24
N SER A 200 -22.40 25.71 -12.12
CA SER A 200 -23.05 26.88 -11.49
C SER A 200 -22.86 28.16 -12.28
N TYR A 201 -21.73 28.33 -12.97
CA TYR A 201 -21.47 29.46 -13.86
C TYR A 201 -22.28 29.38 -15.15
N CYS A 202 -22.34 28.21 -15.77
CA CYS A 202 -23.00 28.00 -17.05
C CYS A 202 -24.52 27.90 -16.94
N THR A 203 -25.09 27.70 -15.75
CA THR A 203 -26.54 27.44 -15.60
C THR A 203 -27.20 28.16 -14.44
N ASN A 204 -28.49 28.50 -14.64
CA ASN A 204 -29.34 29.02 -13.57
C ASN A 204 -29.69 27.92 -12.55
N ARG A 205 -29.94 28.29 -11.29
CA ARG A 205 -30.32 27.34 -10.22
C ARG A 205 -31.48 26.40 -10.60
N LYS A 206 -32.45 26.90 -11.37
CA LYS A 206 -33.59 26.11 -11.89
C LYS A 206 -33.20 24.95 -12.82
N HIS A 207 -31.98 24.95 -13.37
CA HIS A 207 -31.47 23.91 -14.27
C HIS A 207 -30.69 22.79 -13.55
N ILE A 208 -30.40 22.93 -12.25
CA ILE A 208 -29.63 21.94 -11.47
C ILE A 208 -30.34 20.58 -11.46
N LYS A 209 -31.65 20.56 -11.16
CA LYS A 209 -32.44 19.31 -11.11
C LYS A 209 -32.47 18.59 -12.47
N PRO A 210 -32.75 19.25 -13.62
CA PRO A 210 -32.61 18.65 -14.95
C PRO A 210 -31.20 18.10 -15.26
N LEU A 211 -30.13 18.82 -14.90
CA LEU A 211 -28.76 18.37 -15.13
C LEU A 211 -28.42 17.12 -14.29
N TRP A 212 -28.83 17.11 -13.03
CA TRP A 212 -28.69 15.94 -12.19
C TRP A 212 -29.44 14.72 -12.76
N PHE A 213 -30.64 14.92 -13.31
CA PHE A 213 -31.36 13.85 -14.01
C PHE A 213 -30.61 13.30 -15.22
N CYS A 214 -29.73 14.08 -15.86
CA CYS A 214 -28.86 13.55 -16.92
C CYS A 214 -27.88 12.52 -16.36
N ILE A 215 -27.28 12.77 -15.20
CA ILE A 215 -26.37 11.83 -14.50
C ILE A 215 -27.15 10.60 -14.01
N VAL A 216 -28.33 10.79 -13.43
CA VAL A 216 -29.23 9.71 -13.00
C VAL A 216 -29.63 8.85 -14.20
N SER A 217 -29.93 9.45 -15.36
CA SER A 217 -30.32 8.72 -16.57
C SER A 217 -29.21 7.80 -17.08
N CYS A 218 -27.94 8.20 -16.93
CA CYS A 218 -26.79 7.36 -17.27
C CYS A 218 -26.76 6.08 -16.41
N HIS A 219 -27.07 6.22 -15.11
CA HIS A 219 -27.19 5.09 -14.17
C HIS A 219 -28.46 4.28 -14.36
N LEU A 220 -29.55 4.84 -14.88
CA LEU A 220 -30.76 4.06 -15.16
C LEU A 220 -30.66 3.26 -16.47
N LEU A 221 -29.85 3.74 -17.42
CA LEU A 221 -29.77 3.19 -18.77
C LEU A 221 -28.50 2.38 -19.05
N TRP A 222 -27.56 2.26 -18.10
CA TRP A 222 -26.28 1.59 -18.33
C TRP A 222 -26.46 0.18 -18.90
N PHE A 223 -27.38 -0.63 -18.36
CA PHE A 223 -27.60 -1.99 -18.82
C PHE A 223 -28.23 -2.03 -20.22
N THR A 224 -29.10 -1.06 -20.53
CA THR A 224 -29.63 -0.87 -21.88
C THR A 224 -28.52 -0.55 -22.88
N PHE A 225 -27.54 0.28 -22.49
CA PHE A 225 -26.35 0.58 -23.30
C PHE A 225 -25.43 -0.63 -23.43
N THR A 226 -25.18 -1.39 -22.36
CA THR A 226 -24.40 -2.63 -22.40
C THR A 226 -24.98 -3.61 -23.40
N LYS A 227 -26.30 -3.88 -23.34
CA LYS A 227 -26.97 -4.75 -24.31
C LYS A 227 -26.88 -4.21 -25.72
N ALA A 228 -27.02 -2.91 -25.92
CA ALA A 228 -26.89 -2.29 -27.23
C ALA A 228 -25.48 -2.48 -27.80
N LEU A 229 -24.44 -2.19 -27.00
CA LEU A 229 -23.04 -2.33 -27.36
C LEU A 229 -22.69 -3.77 -27.73
N LEU A 230 -23.02 -4.74 -26.86
CA LEU A 230 -22.75 -6.17 -27.12
C LEU A 230 -23.46 -6.66 -28.38
N ASN A 231 -24.70 -6.21 -28.63
CA ASN A 231 -25.41 -6.55 -29.85
C ASN A 231 -24.74 -6.01 -31.11
N VAL A 232 -24.25 -4.76 -31.09
CA VAL A 232 -23.55 -4.16 -32.25
C VAL A 232 -22.22 -4.86 -32.48
N LEU A 233 -21.44 -5.11 -31.43
CA LEU A 233 -20.16 -5.81 -31.52
C LEU A 233 -20.35 -7.24 -32.06
N ALA A 234 -21.29 -8.01 -31.51
CA ALA A 234 -21.58 -9.36 -31.97
C ALA A 234 -22.03 -9.39 -33.44
N LYS A 235 -22.85 -8.43 -33.87
CA LYS A 235 -23.29 -8.33 -35.27
C LYS A 235 -22.19 -7.87 -36.22
N LYS A 236 -21.28 -6.99 -35.76
CA LYS A 236 -20.07 -6.60 -36.51
C LYS A 236 -19.14 -7.80 -36.72
N VAL A 237 -18.90 -8.60 -35.66
CA VAL A 237 -18.10 -9.83 -35.74
C VAL A 237 -18.73 -10.86 -36.68
N THR A 238 -20.06 -11.05 -36.59
CA THR A 238 -20.79 -12.01 -37.44
C THR A 238 -21.13 -11.49 -38.85
N LYS A 239 -20.69 -10.28 -39.22
CA LYS A 239 -21.02 -9.57 -40.47
C LYS A 239 -22.54 -9.47 -40.76
N LYS A 240 -23.39 -9.57 -39.74
CA LYS A 240 -24.86 -9.47 -39.85
C LYS A 240 -25.31 -8.03 -39.73
N LYS A 241 -26.33 -7.62 -40.50
CA LYS A 241 -26.89 -6.26 -40.40
C LYS A 241 -27.64 -6.04 -39.07
N VAL A 242 -27.45 -4.86 -38.49
CA VAL A 242 -28.29 -4.36 -37.38
C VAL A 242 -29.56 -3.79 -38.01
N VAL A 243 -30.64 -4.58 -38.04
CA VAL A 243 -31.91 -4.17 -38.63
C VAL A 243 -32.85 -3.65 -37.54
N PHE A 244 -33.48 -2.51 -37.79
CA PHE A 244 -34.59 -2.00 -36.99
C PHE A 244 -35.87 -2.76 -37.35
N LYS A 245 -36.58 -3.29 -36.35
CA LYS A 245 -37.90 -3.89 -36.52
C LYS A 245 -38.90 -2.90 -35.92
N SER A 246 -39.75 -2.30 -36.75
CA SER A 246 -40.78 -1.37 -36.27
C SER A 246 -41.74 -2.11 -35.34
N THR A 247 -42.04 -1.49 -34.21
CA THR A 247 -43.13 -1.95 -33.34
C THR A 247 -44.42 -1.44 -33.98
N LYS A 248 -45.42 -2.31 -34.21
CA LYS A 248 -46.76 -1.84 -34.59
C LYS A 248 -47.23 -0.87 -33.49
N LYS A 249 -47.53 0.39 -33.84
CA LYS A 249 -48.32 1.26 -32.96
C LYS A 249 -49.66 0.54 -32.77
N LYS A 250 -50.03 0.23 -31.52
CA LYS A 250 -51.42 -0.15 -31.23
C LYS A 250 -52.23 1.11 -31.46
N GLY A 251 -52.95 1.17 -32.58
CA GLY A 251 -54.05 2.11 -32.73
C GLY A 251 -55.14 1.76 -31.73
N GLU A 252 -55.89 2.79 -31.33
CA GLU A 252 -57.16 2.65 -30.64
C GLU A 252 -58.09 1.68 -31.39
N GLU A 253 -58.87 0.94 -30.60
CA GLU A 253 -59.97 0.05 -30.96
C GLU A 253 -59.63 -1.27 -31.68
N ASP A 254 -59.53 -2.33 -30.88
CA ASP A 254 -60.37 -3.51 -31.08
C ASP A 254 -60.76 -4.05 -29.68
N GLY A 255 -62.04 -3.88 -29.32
CA GLY A 255 -62.65 -4.34 -28.08
C GLY A 255 -62.75 -5.86 -27.97
N ARG A 256 -61.60 -6.56 -27.99
CA ARG A 256 -61.49 -7.97 -27.59
C ARG A 256 -60.40 -8.09 -26.55
N GLY A 257 -60.84 -7.99 -25.29
CA GLY A 257 -60.04 -8.37 -24.13
C GLY A 257 -59.76 -9.87 -24.16
N ASP A 258 -58.68 -10.27 -24.82
CA ASP A 258 -58.18 -11.64 -24.72
C ASP A 258 -57.66 -11.87 -23.30
N GLY A 259 -58.35 -12.78 -22.59
CA GLY A 259 -58.17 -13.13 -21.19
C GLY A 259 -56.82 -13.77 -20.85
N LYS A 260 -55.75 -12.98 -20.83
CA LYS A 260 -54.44 -13.36 -20.28
C LYS A 260 -54.10 -12.63 -18.97
N ALA A 261 -55.03 -11.90 -18.37
CA ALA A 261 -54.86 -11.26 -17.06
C ALA A 261 -54.95 -12.24 -15.87
N ALA A 262 -55.36 -13.50 -16.08
CA ALA A 262 -55.76 -14.42 -15.01
C ALA A 262 -54.66 -15.38 -14.48
N ARG A 263 -53.38 -15.21 -14.85
CA ARG A 263 -52.28 -16.08 -14.35
C ARG A 263 -50.98 -15.33 -14.01
N ARG A 264 -51.09 -14.15 -13.38
CA ARG A 264 -49.90 -13.47 -12.80
C ARG A 264 -50.02 -13.45 -11.28
N TRP A 265 -48.99 -13.97 -10.61
CA TRP A 265 -48.89 -14.02 -9.15
C TRP A 265 -48.79 -12.62 -8.51
N CYS A 266 -48.44 -11.59 -9.30
CA CYS A 266 -48.44 -10.18 -8.90
C CYS A 266 -48.92 -9.29 -10.07
N ARG A 267 -49.76 -8.29 -9.78
CA ARG A 267 -50.12 -7.25 -10.77
C ARG A 267 -48.87 -6.38 -11.06
N PRO A 268 -48.62 -5.99 -12.32
CA PRO A 268 -47.53 -5.06 -12.63
C PRO A 268 -47.73 -3.71 -11.91
N PRO A 269 -46.66 -2.99 -11.54
CA PRO A 269 -46.76 -1.70 -10.86
C PRO A 269 -47.53 -0.68 -11.70
N ALA A 270 -48.33 0.16 -11.04
CA ALA A 270 -49.34 1.00 -11.69
C ALA A 270 -48.77 1.98 -12.74
N ASN A 271 -47.51 2.40 -12.59
CA ASN A 271 -46.93 3.48 -13.39
C ASN A 271 -46.02 3.01 -14.54
N VAL A 272 -45.81 1.70 -14.73
CA VAL A 272 -44.78 1.18 -15.66
C VAL A 272 -45.30 0.25 -16.75
N GLY A 273 -46.59 -0.11 -16.70
CA GLY A 273 -47.21 -1.02 -17.66
C GLY A 273 -46.64 -2.44 -17.63
N ASP A 274 -46.76 -3.18 -18.75
CA ASP A 274 -46.24 -4.54 -18.84
C ASP A 274 -44.74 -4.57 -19.17
N MET A 275 -43.94 -5.00 -18.19
CA MET A 275 -42.48 -5.14 -18.28
C MET A 275 -42.03 -6.58 -18.63
N GLU A 276 -42.89 -7.37 -19.28
CA GLU A 276 -42.53 -8.72 -19.69
C GLU A 276 -41.32 -8.75 -20.65
N GLY A 277 -40.30 -9.52 -20.28
CA GLY A 277 -39.08 -9.70 -21.06
C GLY A 277 -38.10 -8.51 -21.02
N THR A 278 -38.29 -7.51 -20.16
CA THR A 278 -37.29 -6.45 -19.96
C THR A 278 -36.44 -6.69 -18.71
N LEU A 279 -35.26 -7.28 -18.92
CA LEU A 279 -34.26 -7.51 -17.87
C LEU A 279 -33.73 -6.21 -17.24
N ASP A 280 -33.84 -5.06 -17.92
CA ASP A 280 -33.33 -3.76 -17.46
C ASP A 280 -33.89 -3.35 -16.09
N ALA A 281 -35.21 -3.46 -15.91
CA ALA A 281 -35.87 -3.11 -14.65
C ALA A 281 -35.38 -3.97 -13.47
N TRP A 282 -35.23 -5.27 -13.69
CA TRP A 282 -34.74 -6.20 -12.67
C TRP A 282 -33.28 -5.97 -12.31
N VAL A 283 -32.45 -5.57 -13.26
CA VAL A 283 -31.05 -5.17 -13.00
C VAL A 283 -31.00 -3.92 -12.11
N LEU A 284 -31.89 -2.95 -12.30
CA LEU A 284 -31.98 -1.79 -11.42
C LEU A 284 -32.40 -2.17 -10.00
N VAL A 285 -33.41 -3.04 -9.86
CA VAL A 285 -33.84 -3.56 -8.56
C VAL A 285 -32.70 -4.33 -7.87
N ALA A 286 -32.00 -5.21 -8.59
CA ALA A 286 -30.86 -5.93 -8.07
C ALA A 286 -29.71 -4.98 -7.66
N SER A 287 -29.43 -3.95 -8.48
CA SER A 287 -28.41 -2.93 -8.19
C SER A 287 -28.74 -2.14 -6.91
N PHE A 288 -30.02 -1.83 -6.67
CA PHE A 288 -30.46 -1.19 -5.43
C PHE A 288 -30.18 -2.08 -4.22
N PHE A 289 -30.67 -3.34 -4.24
CA PHE A 289 -30.48 -4.24 -3.10
C PHE A 289 -29.02 -4.59 -2.86
N PHE A 290 -28.21 -4.75 -3.91
CA PHE A 290 -26.78 -4.97 -3.78
C PHE A 290 -26.07 -3.81 -3.07
N SER A 291 -26.37 -2.57 -3.48
CA SER A 291 -25.79 -1.38 -2.87
C SER A 291 -26.33 -1.16 -1.44
N PHE A 292 -27.61 -1.45 -1.20
CA PHE A 292 -28.21 -1.40 0.14
C PHE A 292 -27.57 -2.38 1.11
N ILE A 293 -27.44 -3.66 0.72
CA ILE A 293 -26.78 -4.67 1.55
C ILE A 293 -25.33 -4.26 1.83
N THR A 294 -24.62 -3.77 0.81
CA THR A 294 -23.24 -3.27 0.97
C THR A 294 -23.16 -2.14 2.00
N ALA A 295 -24.04 -1.13 1.91
CA ALA A 295 -24.06 -0.03 2.87
C ALA A 295 -24.39 -0.51 4.30
N VAL A 296 -25.38 -1.39 4.45
CA VAL A 296 -25.81 -1.93 5.76
C VAL A 296 -24.72 -2.75 6.41
N VAL A 297 -24.11 -3.70 5.70
CA VAL A 297 -23.01 -4.52 6.23
C VAL A 297 -21.82 -3.63 6.62
N GLY A 298 -21.53 -2.59 5.83
CA GLY A 298 -20.44 -1.66 6.11
C GLY A 298 -20.68 -0.87 7.38
N LEU A 299 -21.90 -0.39 7.59
CA LEU A 299 -22.30 0.27 8.83
C LEU A 299 -22.18 -0.67 10.03
N PHE A 300 -22.61 -1.93 9.93
CA PHE A 300 -22.43 -2.91 11.00
C PHE A 300 -20.96 -3.14 11.36
N GLN A 301 -20.08 -3.28 10.36
CA GLN A 301 -18.64 -3.45 10.60
C GLN A 301 -17.99 -2.22 11.25
N ILE A 302 -18.45 -1.01 10.90
CA ILE A 302 -17.99 0.24 11.55
C ILE A 302 -18.47 0.29 13.00
N ILE A 303 -19.72 -0.09 13.27
CA ILE A 303 -20.27 -0.07 14.63
C ILE A 303 -19.57 -1.10 15.53
N ASP A 304 -19.28 -2.30 15.01
CA ASP A 304 -18.59 -3.35 15.76
C ASP A 304 -17.14 -2.96 16.11
N LYS A 305 -16.39 -2.45 15.13
CA LYS A 305 -14.97 -2.08 15.28
C LYS A 305 -14.68 -0.78 14.54
N PRO A 306 -14.95 0.40 15.15
CA PRO A 306 -14.87 1.70 14.46
C PRO A 306 -13.44 2.15 14.18
N PHE A 307 -12.50 1.75 15.04
CA PHE A 307 -11.10 2.17 14.97
C PHE A 307 -10.21 1.03 14.49
N THR A 308 -9.14 1.42 13.82
CA THR A 308 -7.97 0.60 13.52
C THR A 308 -7.12 0.43 14.78
N ALA A 309 -6.12 -0.42 14.67
CA ALA A 309 -5.07 -0.61 15.65
C ALA A 309 -4.36 0.68 16.08
N GLN A 310 -4.20 1.60 15.13
CA GLN A 310 -3.53 2.88 15.33
C GLN A 310 -4.44 3.91 16.00
N GLY A 311 -5.69 3.55 16.34
CA GLY A 311 -6.70 4.49 16.86
C GLY A 311 -7.37 5.31 15.76
N ASP A 312 -7.00 5.14 14.49
CA ASP A 312 -7.61 5.84 13.37
C ASP A 312 -8.98 5.26 13.04
N PHE A 313 -9.96 6.09 12.72
CA PHE A 313 -11.25 5.62 12.26
C PHE A 313 -11.11 4.89 10.91
N LYS A 314 -11.95 3.87 10.66
CA LYS A 314 -11.92 3.09 9.40
C LYS A 314 -12.48 3.86 8.21
N PHE A 315 -11.80 4.93 7.78
CA PHE A 315 -12.24 5.83 6.71
C PHE A 315 -12.43 5.14 5.36
N TYR A 316 -11.61 4.13 5.04
CA TYR A 316 -11.78 3.31 3.85
C TYR A 316 -13.15 2.60 3.78
N LEU A 317 -13.59 2.07 4.91
CA LEU A 317 -14.88 1.39 5.03
C LEU A 317 -16.03 2.39 4.99
N MET A 318 -15.88 3.54 5.66
CA MET A 318 -16.85 4.63 5.61
C MET A 318 -17.02 5.20 4.20
N LEU A 319 -15.93 5.36 3.45
CA LEU A 319 -15.98 5.79 2.05
C LEU A 319 -16.77 4.80 1.18
N SER A 320 -16.57 3.49 1.42
CA SER A 320 -17.35 2.44 0.75
C SER A 320 -18.84 2.54 1.06
N VAL A 321 -19.20 2.85 2.32
CA VAL A 321 -20.60 3.11 2.70
C VAL A 321 -21.16 4.33 1.97
N PHE A 322 -20.45 5.46 1.94
CA PHE A 322 -20.90 6.66 1.21
C PHE A 322 -21.11 6.38 -0.28
N TRP A 323 -20.18 5.69 -0.93
CA TRP A 323 -20.33 5.32 -2.34
C TRP A 323 -21.49 4.36 -2.57
N ALA A 324 -21.70 3.37 -1.69
CA ALA A 324 -22.84 2.47 -1.78
C ALA A 324 -24.18 3.23 -1.69
N VAL A 325 -24.30 4.18 -0.75
CA VAL A 325 -25.49 5.03 -0.60
C VAL A 325 -25.70 5.90 -1.84
N TYR A 326 -24.63 6.51 -2.39
CA TYR A 326 -24.73 7.31 -3.61
C TYR A 326 -25.26 6.48 -4.79
N ASN A 327 -24.77 5.26 -4.96
CA ASN A 327 -25.18 4.35 -6.04
C ASN A 327 -26.60 3.76 -5.86
N MET A 328 -27.18 3.80 -4.66
CA MET A 328 -28.58 3.43 -4.44
C MET A 328 -29.57 4.46 -4.99
N ILE A 329 -29.15 5.73 -5.13
CA ILE A 329 -30.07 6.83 -5.43
C ILE A 329 -30.77 6.64 -6.78
N PRO A 330 -30.06 6.43 -7.92
CA PRO A 330 -30.72 6.25 -9.21
C PRO A 330 -31.75 5.10 -9.24
N PRO A 331 -31.42 3.85 -8.84
CA PRO A 331 -32.41 2.78 -8.88
C PRO A 331 -33.54 2.97 -7.85
N SER A 332 -33.32 3.67 -6.73
CA SER A 332 -34.40 4.00 -5.79
C SER A 332 -35.48 4.89 -6.41
N LEU A 333 -35.08 5.86 -7.25
CA LEU A 333 -36.02 6.71 -7.99
C LEU A 333 -36.90 5.88 -8.93
N PHE A 334 -36.30 4.92 -9.64
CA PHE A 334 -37.02 4.02 -10.50
C PHE A 334 -38.02 3.15 -9.72
N ILE A 335 -37.57 2.54 -8.62
CA ILE A 335 -38.42 1.70 -7.76
C ILE A 335 -39.58 2.54 -7.19
N PHE A 336 -39.31 3.72 -6.66
CA PHE A 336 -40.34 4.60 -6.10
C PHE A 336 -41.35 5.01 -7.17
N TYR A 337 -40.87 5.38 -8.37
CA TYR A 337 -41.73 5.73 -9.50
C TYR A 337 -42.68 4.59 -9.89
N CYS A 338 -42.25 3.32 -9.76
CA CYS A 338 -43.11 2.18 -10.06
C CYS A 338 -44.42 2.18 -9.26
N TYR A 339 -44.40 2.70 -8.04
CA TYR A 339 -45.54 2.68 -7.12
C TYR A 339 -46.19 4.05 -6.94
N GLN A 340 -45.43 5.14 -7.04
CA GLN A 340 -45.91 6.50 -6.74
C GLN A 340 -45.49 7.51 -7.82
N LYS A 341 -46.43 8.39 -8.20
CA LYS A 341 -46.20 9.54 -9.11
C LYS A 341 -46.78 10.83 -8.52
N GLY A 342 -46.53 11.97 -9.16
CA GLY A 342 -47.03 13.28 -8.71
C GLY A 342 -46.16 13.91 -7.62
N HIS A 343 -46.75 14.71 -6.74
CA HIS A 343 -46.03 15.53 -5.76
C HIS A 343 -45.08 14.73 -4.85
N LEU A 344 -45.50 13.57 -4.34
CA LEU A 344 -44.65 12.71 -3.51
C LEU A 344 -43.38 12.22 -4.24
N PHE A 345 -43.47 11.95 -5.54
CA PHE A 345 -42.30 11.59 -6.34
C PHE A 345 -41.39 12.79 -6.58
N GLU A 346 -41.96 13.98 -6.82
CA GLU A 346 -41.20 15.21 -6.96
C GLU A 346 -40.44 15.60 -5.68
N ASP A 347 -41.07 15.40 -4.53
CA ASP A 347 -40.46 15.60 -3.20
C ASP A 347 -39.33 14.58 -2.99
N PHE A 348 -39.58 13.30 -3.31
CA PHE A 348 -38.55 12.27 -3.24
C PHE A 348 -37.36 12.56 -4.16
N CYS A 349 -37.60 13.07 -5.38
CA CYS A 349 -36.53 13.51 -6.28
C CYS A 349 -35.72 14.66 -5.70
N SER A 350 -36.37 15.61 -5.01
CA SER A 350 -35.70 16.76 -4.42
C SER A 350 -34.88 16.37 -3.18
N PHE A 351 -35.42 15.44 -2.37
CA PHE A 351 -34.71 14.81 -1.25
C PHE A 351 -33.47 14.05 -1.73
N THR A 352 -33.62 13.16 -2.70
CA THR A 352 -32.52 12.33 -3.23
C THR A 352 -31.47 13.15 -3.99
N LEU A 353 -31.85 14.22 -4.67
CA LEU A 353 -30.92 15.22 -5.22
C LEU A 353 -30.03 15.78 -4.10
N THR A 354 -30.64 16.29 -3.04
CA THR A 354 -29.92 16.85 -1.89
C THR A 354 -29.01 15.81 -1.25
N LEU A 355 -29.53 14.61 -1.01
CA LEU A 355 -28.78 13.48 -0.47
C LEU A 355 -27.55 13.14 -1.34
N SER A 356 -27.69 13.15 -2.68
CA SER A 356 -26.58 12.82 -3.58
C SER A 356 -25.41 13.81 -3.45
N TYR A 357 -25.70 15.11 -3.29
CA TYR A 357 -24.67 16.12 -3.06
C TYR A 357 -24.04 15.98 -1.67
N LEU A 358 -24.85 15.76 -0.62
CA LEU A 358 -24.35 15.59 0.74
C LEU A 358 -23.42 14.38 0.85
N VAL A 359 -23.82 13.24 0.27
CA VAL A 359 -23.01 12.02 0.29
C VAL A 359 -21.74 12.16 -0.56
N ALA A 360 -21.80 12.87 -1.69
CA ALA A 360 -20.61 13.16 -2.49
C ALA A 360 -19.60 14.03 -1.73
N ILE A 361 -20.07 15.10 -1.07
CA ILE A 361 -19.23 15.97 -0.24
C ILE A 361 -18.66 15.19 0.95
N ALA A 362 -19.48 14.42 1.65
CA ALA A 362 -19.03 13.57 2.76
C ALA A 362 -17.98 12.55 2.31
N GLY A 363 -18.16 11.94 1.14
CA GLY A 363 -17.17 11.06 0.53
C GLY A 363 -15.84 11.75 0.26
N ILE A 364 -15.85 12.95 -0.32
CA ILE A 364 -14.63 13.73 -0.56
C ILE A 364 -13.95 14.12 0.76
N LEU A 365 -14.70 14.61 1.74
CA LEU A 365 -14.14 14.91 3.07
C LEU A 365 -13.54 13.67 3.71
N CYS A 366 -14.18 12.51 3.58
CA CYS A 366 -13.67 11.24 4.06
C CYS A 366 -12.31 10.88 3.43
N THR A 367 -12.09 11.18 2.14
CA THR A 367 -10.79 10.91 1.49
C THR A 367 -9.63 11.72 2.08
N TRP A 368 -9.90 12.93 2.60
CA TRP A 368 -8.89 13.74 3.31
C TRP A 368 -8.55 13.20 4.71
N LEU A 369 -9.42 12.37 5.27
CA LEU A 369 -9.26 11.80 6.60
C LEU A 369 -8.64 10.40 6.57
N VAL A 370 -8.49 9.79 5.39
CA VAL A 370 -7.79 8.52 5.23
C VAL A 370 -6.34 8.69 5.73
N PRO A 371 -5.89 7.92 6.74
CA PRO A 371 -4.53 8.04 7.25
C PRO A 371 -3.53 7.62 6.17
N ASP A 372 -2.45 8.37 6.07
CA ASP A 372 -1.30 8.01 5.25
C ASP A 372 -0.67 6.71 5.80
N ASP A 373 -0.03 5.92 4.93
CA ASP A 373 0.76 4.77 5.38
C ASP A 373 1.88 5.22 6.33
N TYR A 374 2.46 4.29 7.09
CA TYR A 374 3.54 4.57 8.02
C TYR A 374 4.64 5.38 7.36
N ASN A 375 5.03 6.50 7.98
CA ASN A 375 6.23 7.21 7.59
C ASN A 375 7.47 6.41 8.00
N MET A 376 7.88 5.45 7.17
CA MET A 376 9.00 4.53 7.45
C MET A 376 10.32 5.28 7.72
N SER A 377 10.49 6.47 7.14
CA SER A 377 11.65 7.31 7.38
C SER A 377 11.67 7.89 8.79
N GLN A 378 10.50 8.31 9.30
CA GLN A 378 10.34 8.72 10.69
C GLN A 378 10.53 7.52 11.63
N VAL A 379 10.01 6.35 11.30
CA VAL A 379 10.20 5.13 12.11
C VAL A 379 11.68 4.78 12.19
N LEU A 380 12.43 4.85 11.08
CA LEU A 380 13.88 4.64 11.07
C LEU A 380 14.61 5.62 12.00
N ASN A 381 14.21 6.90 11.99
CA ASN A 381 14.77 7.87 12.94
C ASN A 381 14.49 7.44 14.38
N VAL A 382 13.24 7.06 14.68
CA VAL A 382 12.81 6.62 16.02
C VAL A 382 13.56 5.37 16.45
N SER A 383 13.76 4.37 15.57
CA SER A 383 14.51 3.15 15.90
C SER A 383 15.99 3.44 16.22
N LEU A 384 16.60 4.44 15.59
CA LEU A 384 17.96 4.88 15.92
C LEU A 384 18.05 5.52 17.33
N GLN A 385 16.97 6.13 17.82
CA GLN A 385 16.91 6.69 19.18
C GLN A 385 17.00 5.61 20.26
N PHE A 386 16.60 4.36 19.97
CA PHE A 386 16.80 3.26 20.90
C PHE A 386 18.29 2.99 21.14
N PHE A 387 19.11 2.91 20.08
CA PHE A 387 20.56 2.74 20.24
C PHE A 387 21.21 3.91 20.97
N GLU A 388 20.65 5.12 20.84
CA GLU A 388 21.05 6.27 21.65
C GLU A 388 20.70 6.08 23.13
N ALA A 389 19.50 5.58 23.42
CA ALA A 389 19.04 5.20 24.77
C ALA A 389 19.86 4.08 25.40
N GLN A 390 20.56 3.26 24.62
CA GLN A 390 21.44 2.19 25.10
C GLN A 390 22.88 2.65 25.39
N ARG A 391 23.28 3.89 25.06
CA ARG A 391 24.69 4.32 25.15
C ARG A 391 25.23 4.26 26.57
N SER A 392 26.40 3.67 26.77
CA SER A 392 27.18 3.69 28.01
C SER A 392 28.41 4.61 27.85
N GLY A 393 28.97 5.10 28.95
CA GLY A 393 30.11 6.02 28.96
C GLY A 393 29.68 7.48 28.98
N LYS A 394 30.44 8.33 28.30
CA LYS A 394 30.15 9.77 28.20
C LYS A 394 29.19 10.05 27.05
N VAL A 395 27.91 10.23 27.35
CA VAL A 395 26.88 10.49 26.33
C VAL A 395 26.91 11.95 25.86
N PRO A 396 26.62 12.24 24.57
CA PRO A 396 26.56 13.61 24.07
C PRO A 396 25.50 14.45 24.79
N ARG A 397 25.79 15.75 25.01
CA ARG A 397 24.85 16.69 25.66
C ARG A 397 23.61 16.99 24.81
N ILE A 398 23.77 17.00 23.49
CA ILE A 398 22.67 17.10 22.53
C ILE A 398 22.34 15.68 22.10
N SER A 399 21.16 15.21 22.47
CA SER A 399 20.72 13.83 22.30
C SER A 399 19.21 13.77 22.14
N ASN A 400 18.70 12.78 21.40
CA ASN A 400 17.26 12.52 21.33
C ASN A 400 16.72 11.83 22.60
N THR A 401 17.61 11.41 23.50
CA THR A 401 17.27 10.74 24.77
C THR A 401 17.86 11.54 25.95
N PRO A 402 17.36 12.77 26.22
CA PRO A 402 17.97 13.69 27.19
C PRO A 402 17.90 13.21 28.65
N TRP A 403 17.09 12.19 28.92
CA TRP A 403 16.97 11.53 30.22
C TRP A 403 18.12 10.56 30.52
N ARG A 404 18.92 10.18 29.50
CA ARG A 404 20.16 9.41 29.70
C ARG A 404 21.31 10.33 30.10
N GLY A 405 22.11 9.88 31.06
CA GLY A 405 23.30 10.59 31.51
C GLY A 405 24.57 9.77 31.33
N ASN A 406 25.69 10.33 31.82
CA ASN A 406 26.97 9.65 31.82
C ASN A 406 26.94 8.46 32.78
N SER A 407 27.25 7.26 32.30
CA SER A 407 27.20 6.02 33.08
C SER A 407 28.39 5.11 32.76
N GLY A 408 28.65 4.10 33.59
CA GLY A 408 29.77 3.16 33.33
C GLY A 408 31.14 3.84 33.24
N LEU A 409 31.33 4.97 33.96
CA LEU A 409 32.50 5.84 33.78
C LEU A 409 33.84 5.20 34.20
N TRP A 410 33.76 4.14 34.99
CA TRP A 410 34.89 3.41 35.54
C TRP A 410 35.13 2.06 34.84
N ASP A 411 34.35 1.78 33.77
CA ASP A 411 34.53 0.58 32.96
C ASP A 411 35.97 0.50 32.46
N SER A 412 36.70 -0.50 32.93
CA SER A 412 38.11 -0.71 32.62
C SER A 412 38.49 -2.17 32.74
N VAL A 413 39.61 -2.53 32.11
CA VAL A 413 40.23 -3.86 32.22
C VAL A 413 41.67 -3.70 32.69
N LEU A 414 42.08 -4.55 33.62
CA LEU A 414 43.48 -4.65 34.03
C LEU A 414 44.24 -5.45 32.96
N LEU A 415 45.15 -4.79 32.26
CA LEU A 415 45.98 -5.41 31.23
C LEU A 415 47.09 -6.28 31.86
N PRO A 416 47.65 -7.24 31.10
CA PRO A 416 48.79 -8.06 31.54
C PRO A 416 50.03 -7.26 31.98
N ASN A 417 50.16 -6.01 31.54
CA ASN A 417 51.25 -5.11 31.95
C ASN A 417 50.99 -4.37 33.28
N GLY A 418 49.91 -4.71 33.99
CA GLY A 418 49.53 -4.11 35.27
C GLY A 418 48.87 -2.74 35.18
N LYS A 419 48.58 -2.23 33.97
CA LYS A 419 47.89 -0.95 33.76
C LYS A 419 46.41 -1.16 33.51
N ASN A 420 45.57 -0.30 34.10
CA ASN A 420 44.16 -0.25 33.77
C ASN A 420 43.95 0.45 32.42
N TYR A 421 43.17 -0.18 31.55
CA TYR A 421 42.78 0.36 30.24
C TYR A 421 41.29 0.69 30.23
N SER A 422 40.94 1.86 29.71
CA SER A 422 39.56 2.35 29.71
C SER A 422 38.71 1.63 28.66
N LEU A 423 37.51 1.23 29.07
CA LEU A 423 36.49 0.62 28.22
C LEU A 423 35.24 1.51 28.09
N LEU A 424 35.42 2.83 28.25
CA LEU A 424 34.35 3.82 28.10
C LEU A 424 33.71 3.78 26.71
N GLY A 425 32.37 3.83 26.67
CA GLY A 425 31.57 3.78 25.45
C GLY A 425 30.76 2.50 25.32
N GLY A 426 30.25 2.25 24.13
CA GLY A 426 29.49 1.05 23.78
C GLY A 426 28.03 1.13 24.22
N TRP A 427 27.30 0.04 24.04
CA TRP A 427 25.90 -0.06 24.40
C TRP A 427 25.68 -1.02 25.56
N TYR A 428 24.72 -0.69 26.41
CA TYR A 428 24.06 -1.72 27.21
C TYR A 428 23.26 -2.64 26.28
N ASP A 429 23.32 -3.94 26.57
CA ASP A 429 22.80 -4.99 25.68
C ASP A 429 21.26 -4.98 25.59
N ASP A 430 20.61 -4.80 26.73
CA ASP A 430 19.17 -4.95 26.91
C ASP A 430 18.62 -3.90 27.89
N GLY A 431 17.59 -4.24 28.66
CA GLY A 431 17.09 -3.41 29.76
C GLY A 431 18.03 -3.25 30.95
N GLY A 432 19.14 -4.00 31.00
CA GLY A 432 20.15 -3.99 32.04
C GLY A 432 21.31 -3.03 31.79
N MET A 433 22.45 -3.31 32.43
CA MET A 433 23.66 -2.50 32.33
C MET A 433 24.89 -3.32 31.89
N LEU A 434 24.68 -4.52 31.35
CA LEU A 434 25.76 -5.33 30.81
C LEU A 434 26.19 -4.79 29.44
N LYS A 435 27.50 -4.80 29.18
CA LYS A 435 28.05 -4.57 27.85
C LYS A 435 28.62 -5.87 27.34
N LEU A 436 28.05 -6.37 26.25
CA LEU A 436 28.41 -7.65 25.66
C LEU A 436 28.98 -7.41 24.27
N SER A 437 30.26 -7.73 24.07
CA SER A 437 30.94 -7.44 22.81
C SER A 437 30.40 -8.27 21.64
N TYR A 438 29.93 -9.50 21.91
CA TYR A 438 29.39 -10.38 20.87
C TYR A 438 28.09 -9.84 20.26
N THR A 439 27.10 -9.48 21.08
CA THR A 439 25.83 -8.88 20.62
C THR A 439 26.02 -7.47 20.07
N THR A 440 26.93 -6.68 20.66
CA THR A 440 27.32 -5.36 20.12
C THR A 440 27.94 -5.51 18.73
N ALA A 441 28.77 -6.52 18.52
CA ALA A 441 29.40 -6.80 17.24
C ALA A 441 28.38 -7.22 16.18
N PHE A 442 27.51 -8.19 16.48
CA PHE A 442 26.43 -8.56 15.55
C PHE A 442 25.56 -7.36 15.18
N THR A 443 25.12 -6.58 16.18
CA THR A 443 24.30 -5.37 15.97
C THR A 443 25.02 -4.34 15.09
N THR A 444 26.30 -4.07 15.38
CA THR A 444 27.13 -3.15 14.59
C THR A 444 27.25 -3.64 13.15
N SER A 445 27.43 -4.95 12.94
CA SER A 445 27.52 -5.54 11.60
C SER A 445 26.21 -5.40 10.82
N MET A 446 25.07 -5.64 11.46
CA MET A 446 23.73 -5.51 10.85
C MET A 446 23.43 -4.06 10.45
N LEU A 447 23.69 -3.11 11.35
CA LEU A 447 23.49 -1.69 11.04
C LEU A 447 24.45 -1.21 9.94
N SER A 448 25.69 -1.69 9.95
CA SER A 448 26.69 -1.36 8.92
C SER A 448 26.29 -1.93 7.56
N TRP A 449 25.85 -3.20 7.52
CA TRP A 449 25.34 -3.82 6.30
C TRP A 449 24.16 -3.03 5.74
N ALA A 450 23.16 -2.70 6.58
CA ALA A 450 22.01 -1.92 6.14
C ALA A 450 22.39 -0.54 5.60
N TYR A 451 23.33 0.15 6.25
CA TYR A 451 23.80 1.46 5.82
C TYR A 451 24.54 1.41 4.49
N TRP A 452 25.41 0.40 4.30
CA TRP A 452 26.08 0.16 3.03
C TRP A 452 25.09 -0.20 1.91
N GLU A 453 24.16 -1.11 2.19
CA GLU A 453 23.23 -1.68 1.21
C GLU A 453 22.13 -0.67 0.79
N PHE A 454 21.62 0.11 1.75
CA PHE A 454 20.46 0.98 1.63
C PHE A 454 20.74 2.43 2.03
N LYS A 455 21.92 2.94 1.66
CA LYS A 455 22.38 4.30 2.00
C LYS A 455 21.37 5.40 1.64
N GLN A 456 20.64 5.27 0.53
CA GLN A 456 19.62 6.26 0.15
C GLN A 456 18.44 6.28 1.12
N GLY A 457 18.09 5.14 1.74
CA GLY A 457 17.07 5.08 2.78
C GLY A 457 17.40 5.97 3.99
N TYR A 458 18.68 6.06 4.35
CA TYR A 458 19.14 6.99 5.38
C TYR A 458 19.19 8.46 4.90
N LYS A 459 19.38 8.71 3.60
CA LYS A 459 19.44 10.08 3.03
C LYS A 459 18.08 10.74 2.91
N VAL A 460 17.07 10.04 2.38
CA VAL A 460 15.71 10.58 2.15
C VAL A 460 15.08 11.13 3.44
N GLY A 461 15.45 10.55 4.59
CA GLY A 461 14.98 10.97 5.92
C GLY A 461 15.88 11.91 6.71
N GLY A 462 17.03 12.33 6.16
CA GLY A 462 18.03 13.08 6.94
C GLY A 462 18.69 12.27 8.07
N ASN A 463 18.65 10.94 8.00
CA ASN A 463 19.18 10.03 9.01
C ASN A 463 20.64 9.58 8.75
N SER A 464 21.31 10.13 7.73
CA SER A 464 22.64 9.65 7.30
C SER A 464 23.71 9.83 8.39
N GLU A 465 23.77 11.01 9.00
CA GLU A 465 24.69 11.29 10.10
C GLU A 465 24.32 10.49 11.35
N PHE A 466 23.02 10.41 11.68
CA PHE A 466 22.57 9.66 12.85
C PHE A 466 22.87 8.17 12.73
N GLY A 467 22.65 7.57 11.56
CA GLY A 467 22.99 6.18 11.26
C GLY A 467 24.49 5.92 11.35
N ALA A 468 25.31 6.76 10.70
CA ALA A 468 26.77 6.63 10.73
C ALA A 468 27.33 6.78 12.16
N ASN A 469 26.86 7.76 12.94
CA ASN A 469 27.26 7.95 14.33
C ASN A 469 26.81 6.80 15.24
N THR A 470 25.68 6.16 14.94
CA THR A 470 25.22 4.96 15.64
C THR A 470 26.18 3.80 15.38
N ILE A 471 26.56 3.54 14.12
CA ILE A 471 27.55 2.51 13.77
C ILE A 471 28.90 2.77 14.47
N ARG A 472 29.38 4.02 14.42
CA ARG A 472 30.64 4.41 15.07
C ARG A 472 30.63 4.18 16.57
N TRP A 473 29.50 4.40 17.26
CA TRP A 473 29.42 4.18 18.71
C TRP A 473 29.71 2.72 19.10
N GLY A 474 29.16 1.77 18.33
CA GLY A 474 29.44 0.35 18.49
C GLY A 474 30.88 0.00 18.10
N ALA A 475 31.32 0.42 16.92
CA ALA A 475 32.66 0.14 16.39
C ALA A 475 33.78 0.71 17.28
N ASP A 476 33.65 1.96 17.76
CA ASP A 476 34.64 2.60 18.65
C ASP A 476 34.79 1.85 19.98
N TYR A 477 33.70 1.30 20.50
CA TYR A 477 33.77 0.44 21.69
C TYR A 477 34.47 -0.88 21.40
N LEU A 478 34.15 -1.53 20.29
CA LEU A 478 34.78 -2.78 19.88
C LEU A 478 36.29 -2.61 19.63
N MET A 479 36.71 -1.48 19.06
CA MET A 479 38.12 -1.09 18.95
C MET A 479 38.80 -1.02 20.32
N LYS A 480 38.15 -0.41 21.33
CA LYS A 480 38.66 -0.32 22.70
C LYS A 480 38.66 -1.66 23.42
N ALA A 481 37.64 -2.47 23.22
CA ALA A 481 37.55 -3.82 23.77
C ALA A 481 38.62 -4.76 23.18
N SER A 482 39.22 -4.41 22.04
CA SER A 482 40.18 -5.23 21.29
C SER A 482 41.62 -4.73 21.43
N VAL A 483 42.24 -5.03 22.58
CA VAL A 483 43.56 -4.54 22.94
C VAL A 483 44.64 -5.46 22.37
N THR A 484 45.18 -5.10 21.21
CA THR A 484 46.18 -5.92 20.49
C THR A 484 47.63 -5.52 20.76
N ASN A 485 47.87 -4.25 21.08
CA ASN A 485 49.21 -3.68 21.22
C ASN A 485 49.52 -3.43 22.70
N ILE A 486 49.94 -4.49 23.40
CA ILE A 486 50.30 -4.42 24.82
C ILE A 486 51.81 -4.58 24.93
N SER A 487 52.47 -3.67 25.62
CA SER A 487 53.90 -3.77 25.93
C SER A 487 54.16 -3.55 27.42
N ALA A 488 55.11 -4.31 27.96
CA ALA A 488 55.69 -4.10 29.29
C ALA A 488 57.22 -4.15 29.18
N ASN A 489 57.91 -3.14 29.72
CA ASN A 489 59.38 -3.06 29.71
C ASN A 489 60.02 -3.28 28.32
N GLY A 490 59.38 -2.79 27.26
CA GLY A 490 59.86 -2.95 25.87
C GLY A 490 59.53 -4.28 25.20
N ALA A 491 58.93 -5.24 25.91
CA ALA A 491 58.50 -6.53 25.35
C ALA A 491 57.00 -6.51 25.00
N ALA A 492 56.64 -7.06 23.84
CA ALA A 492 55.26 -7.27 23.44
C ALA A 492 54.60 -8.36 24.32
N MET A 493 53.38 -8.11 24.77
CA MET A 493 52.58 -9.05 25.56
C MET A 493 51.41 -9.60 24.73
N GLN A 494 50.80 -10.67 25.24
CA GLN A 494 49.66 -11.30 24.57
C GLN A 494 48.47 -10.33 24.48
N PRO A 495 47.80 -10.26 23.32
CA PRO A 495 46.63 -9.42 23.16
C PRO A 495 45.45 -9.96 23.97
N ILE A 496 44.46 -9.11 24.22
CA ILE A 496 43.20 -9.50 24.87
C ILE A 496 42.00 -8.91 24.11
N VAL A 497 40.86 -9.61 24.18
CA VAL A 497 39.58 -9.10 23.66
C VAL A 497 38.55 -9.18 24.77
N VAL A 498 38.07 -8.03 25.24
CA VAL A 498 37.05 -7.96 26.30
C VAL A 498 35.72 -8.41 25.72
N ALA A 499 35.13 -9.45 26.33
CA ALA A 499 33.86 -10.03 25.90
C ALA A 499 32.67 -9.49 26.69
N GLN A 500 32.87 -9.16 27.97
CA GLN A 500 31.81 -8.71 28.87
C GLN A 500 32.34 -7.64 29.83
N VAL A 501 31.54 -6.59 30.07
CA VAL A 501 31.73 -5.63 31.17
C VAL A 501 30.48 -5.59 32.03
N GLY A 502 30.66 -5.84 33.33
CA GLY A 502 29.59 -6.04 34.30
C GLY A 502 29.44 -7.51 34.70
N ASP A 503 28.76 -7.74 35.81
CA ASP A 503 28.50 -9.06 36.39
C ASP A 503 26.99 -9.33 36.28
N MET A 504 26.59 -10.47 35.71
CA MET A 504 25.17 -10.68 35.40
C MET A 504 24.33 -10.85 36.66
N THR A 505 24.90 -11.48 37.70
CA THR A 505 24.22 -11.68 38.98
C THR A 505 23.96 -10.35 39.67
N LYS A 506 24.96 -9.45 39.70
CA LYS A 506 24.82 -8.11 40.27
C LYS A 506 23.93 -7.21 39.43
N ASP A 507 23.99 -7.32 38.10
CA ASP A 507 23.09 -6.59 37.23
C ASP A 507 21.64 -7.00 37.52
N ARG A 508 21.34 -8.30 37.56
CA ARG A 508 19.98 -8.80 37.85
C ARG A 508 19.49 -8.45 39.26
N ALA A 509 20.37 -8.35 40.24
CA ALA A 509 20.03 -7.94 41.60
C ALA A 509 19.75 -6.43 41.75
N TYR A 510 20.13 -5.63 40.76
CA TYR A 510 19.98 -4.18 40.79
C TYR A 510 18.91 -3.68 39.81
N TRP A 511 17.95 -2.93 40.34
CA TRP A 511 17.02 -2.14 39.54
C TRP A 511 17.19 -0.65 39.88
N GLY A 512 17.72 0.12 38.94
CA GLY A 512 18.02 1.53 39.14
C GLY A 512 18.69 2.16 37.92
N SER A 513 18.95 3.47 37.98
CA SER A 513 19.54 4.21 36.86
C SER A 513 21.03 3.86 36.69
N PRO A 514 21.51 3.59 35.46
CA PRO A 514 22.92 3.27 35.22
C PRO A 514 23.91 4.34 35.68
N GLU A 515 23.47 5.60 35.71
CA GLU A 515 24.24 6.76 36.13
C GLU A 515 24.54 6.77 37.64
N LYS A 516 23.69 6.11 38.45
CA LYS A 516 23.85 6.01 39.92
C LYS A 516 24.50 4.69 40.36
N TYR A 517 24.78 3.76 39.47
CA TYR A 517 25.35 2.47 39.84
C TYR A 517 26.84 2.62 40.25
N MET A 518 27.12 2.42 41.54
CA MET A 518 28.46 2.51 42.12
C MET A 518 29.13 1.14 42.33
N GLY A 519 28.44 0.05 41.99
CA GLY A 519 28.97 -1.30 42.15
C GLY A 519 30.13 -1.61 41.19
N ALA A 520 30.97 -2.57 41.56
CA ALA A 520 32.06 -3.03 40.70
C ALA A 520 31.51 -3.68 39.41
N ARG A 521 32.02 -3.24 38.26
CA ARG A 521 31.66 -3.73 36.92
C ARG A 521 32.87 -4.43 36.30
N PRO A 522 33.13 -5.71 36.63
CA PRO A 522 34.33 -6.41 36.18
C PRO A 522 34.32 -6.58 34.65
N ALA A 523 35.51 -6.55 34.05
CA ALA A 523 35.70 -6.86 32.63
C ALA A 523 36.25 -8.28 32.48
N THR A 524 35.53 -9.14 31.77
CA THR A 524 35.96 -10.50 31.41
C THR A 524 36.47 -10.50 29.98
N TYR A 525 37.66 -11.03 29.75
CA TYR A 525 38.33 -11.01 28.45
C TYR A 525 38.77 -12.41 27.98
N LEU A 526 38.89 -12.51 26.66
CA LEU A 526 39.43 -13.63 25.91
C LEU A 526 40.92 -13.40 25.63
N SER A 527 41.66 -14.50 25.56
CA SER A 527 43.10 -14.51 25.27
C SER A 527 43.51 -15.87 24.69
N ALA A 528 44.80 -16.05 24.36
CA ALA A 528 45.31 -17.35 23.92
C ALA A 528 45.02 -18.50 24.91
N ALA A 529 44.97 -18.21 26.22
CA ALA A 529 44.66 -19.20 27.25
C ALA A 529 43.15 -19.36 27.52
N ARG A 530 42.33 -18.41 27.06
CA ARG A 530 40.87 -18.39 27.14
C ARG A 530 40.30 -18.09 25.75
N PRO A 531 40.44 -19.03 24.80
CA PRO A 531 40.05 -18.79 23.42
C PRO A 531 38.54 -18.58 23.28
N GLY A 532 38.15 -17.85 22.24
CA GLY A 532 36.76 -17.51 21.91
C GLY A 532 36.72 -16.99 20.47
N GLY A 533 37.06 -17.87 19.54
CA GLY A 533 37.25 -17.55 18.12
C GLY A 533 35.97 -17.05 17.48
N ASP A 534 34.81 -17.57 17.92
CA ASP A 534 33.45 -17.14 17.60
C ASP A 534 33.26 -15.64 17.86
N ALA A 535 33.40 -15.23 19.13
CA ALA A 535 33.20 -13.84 19.53
C ALA A 535 34.26 -12.90 18.93
N VAL A 536 35.53 -13.32 18.84
CA VAL A 536 36.59 -12.50 18.24
C VAL A 536 36.36 -12.32 16.74
N ALA A 537 35.88 -13.34 16.04
CA ALA A 537 35.54 -13.25 14.62
C ALA A 537 34.34 -12.33 14.39
N MET A 538 33.27 -12.42 15.19
CA MET A 538 32.13 -11.51 15.08
C MET A 538 32.55 -10.04 15.31
N VAL A 539 33.45 -9.77 16.28
CA VAL A 539 34.03 -8.43 16.47
C VAL A 539 34.83 -7.97 15.24
N SER A 540 35.58 -8.87 14.61
CA SER A 540 36.25 -8.60 13.34
C SER A 540 35.27 -8.25 12.23
N ALA A 541 34.20 -9.04 12.06
CA ALA A 541 33.15 -8.81 11.07
C ALA A 541 32.47 -7.45 11.27
N ALA A 542 32.19 -7.08 12.52
CA ALA A 542 31.61 -5.79 12.87
C ALA A 542 32.49 -4.60 12.47
N LEU A 543 33.82 -4.69 12.69
CA LEU A 543 34.74 -3.63 12.33
C LEU A 543 34.98 -3.56 10.82
N ALA A 544 35.07 -4.71 10.14
CA ALA A 544 35.21 -4.75 8.68
C ALA A 544 33.96 -4.20 7.97
N SER A 545 32.76 -4.64 8.36
CA SER A 545 31.50 -4.11 7.84
C SER A 545 31.32 -2.62 8.16
N ALA A 546 31.69 -2.17 9.36
CA ALA A 546 31.67 -0.75 9.71
C ALA A 546 32.60 0.07 8.80
N ALA A 547 33.80 -0.43 8.52
CA ALA A 547 34.73 0.21 7.58
C ALA A 547 34.10 0.39 6.19
N VAL A 548 33.47 -0.66 5.65
CA VAL A 548 32.76 -0.61 4.36
C VAL A 548 31.62 0.42 4.37
N ALA A 549 30.86 0.48 5.46
CA ALA A 549 29.69 1.34 5.56
C ALA A 549 30.03 2.83 5.66
N ILE A 550 31.08 3.18 6.41
CA ILE A 550 31.43 4.58 6.71
C ILE A 550 32.57 5.14 5.85
N GLN A 551 33.13 4.36 4.91
CA GLN A 551 34.26 4.80 4.08
C GLN A 551 34.03 6.18 3.42
N ASP A 552 32.81 6.42 2.93
CA ASP A 552 32.42 7.70 2.32
C ASP A 552 32.32 8.85 3.33
N GLU A 553 32.01 8.55 4.59
CA GLU A 553 31.85 9.54 5.66
C GLU A 553 33.21 9.88 6.30
N SER A 554 34.09 8.87 6.44
CA SER A 554 35.45 9.06 6.93
C SER A 554 36.36 7.87 6.57
N LEU A 555 37.13 8.02 5.50
CA LEU A 555 38.12 7.04 5.05
C LEU A 555 39.16 6.72 6.14
N GLN A 556 39.65 7.73 6.86
CA GLN A 556 40.63 7.55 7.93
C GLN A 556 40.12 6.64 9.06
N VAL A 557 38.85 6.81 9.46
CA VAL A 557 38.25 5.98 10.51
C VAL A 557 37.99 4.56 9.99
N ALA A 558 37.52 4.44 8.74
CA ALA A 558 37.33 3.14 8.08
C ALA A 558 38.63 2.33 8.01
N ASP A 559 39.75 2.95 7.62
CA ASP A 559 41.07 2.29 7.56
C ASP A 559 41.51 1.76 8.93
N VAL A 560 41.28 2.54 10.00
CA VAL A 560 41.63 2.13 11.37
C VAL A 560 40.79 0.93 11.81
N TYR A 561 39.49 0.91 11.49
CA TYR A 561 38.62 -0.23 11.78
C TYR A 561 39.04 -1.47 10.98
N LEU A 562 39.36 -1.31 9.69
CA LEU A 562 39.77 -2.40 8.81
C LEU A 562 41.08 -3.04 9.28
N GLN A 563 42.09 -2.24 9.61
CA GLN A 563 43.37 -2.75 10.14
C GLN A 563 43.17 -3.56 11.42
N LYS A 564 42.27 -3.10 12.31
CA LYS A 564 41.94 -3.84 13.52
C LYS A 564 41.18 -5.13 13.20
N ALA A 565 40.23 -5.10 12.27
CA ALA A 565 39.49 -6.28 11.83
C ALA A 565 40.44 -7.36 11.33
N ILE A 566 41.35 -7.04 10.42
CA ILE A 566 42.36 -7.98 9.90
C ILE A 566 43.19 -8.61 11.04
N SER A 567 43.64 -7.78 12.00
CA SER A 567 44.37 -8.29 13.16
C SER A 567 43.53 -9.22 14.04
N LEU A 568 42.23 -8.94 14.22
CA LEU A 568 41.34 -9.75 15.04
C LEU A 568 40.94 -11.04 14.34
N TYR A 569 40.71 -11.02 13.03
CA TYR A 569 40.49 -12.22 12.24
C TYR A 569 41.65 -13.21 12.38
N ALA A 570 42.89 -12.72 12.28
CA ALA A 570 44.08 -13.55 12.50
C ALA A 570 44.15 -14.13 13.94
N LEU A 571 43.65 -13.40 14.95
CA LEU A 571 43.55 -13.91 16.31
C LEU A 571 42.44 -14.94 16.45
N ALA A 572 41.27 -14.72 15.84
CA ALA A 572 40.15 -15.66 15.85
C ALA A 572 40.59 -17.04 15.33
N GLN A 573 41.28 -17.07 14.19
CA GLN A 573 41.80 -18.31 13.60
C GLN A 573 42.77 -19.07 14.53
N ARG A 574 43.51 -18.37 15.39
CA ARG A 574 44.46 -18.96 16.36
C ARG A 574 43.80 -19.32 17.68
N TRP A 575 42.80 -18.56 18.11
CA TRP A 575 42.08 -18.72 19.37
C TRP A 575 40.80 -19.52 19.18
N ARG A 576 40.90 -20.67 18.51
CA ARG A 576 39.75 -21.54 18.26
C ARG A 576 39.13 -22.03 19.57
N GLY A 577 37.80 -21.96 19.65
CA GLY A 577 36.99 -22.33 20.81
C GLY A 577 35.85 -21.35 21.01
N TYR A 578 34.89 -21.75 21.84
CA TYR A 578 33.69 -20.97 22.10
C TYR A 578 33.87 -20.04 23.30
N TYR A 579 33.54 -18.76 23.14
CA TYR A 579 33.68 -17.76 24.20
C TYR A 579 32.81 -18.10 25.44
N ALA A 580 31.67 -18.75 25.21
CA ALA A 580 30.71 -19.15 26.24
C ALA A 580 31.30 -20.05 27.34
N LYS A 581 32.41 -20.72 27.04
CA LYS A 581 33.16 -21.52 28.04
C LYS A 581 33.80 -20.66 29.13
N TYR A 582 34.13 -19.41 28.83
CA TYR A 582 34.94 -18.53 29.68
C TYR A 582 34.20 -17.29 30.17
N VAL A 583 33.04 -16.99 29.59
CA VAL A 583 32.29 -15.75 29.82
C VAL A 583 30.85 -16.09 30.20
N GLU A 584 30.37 -15.53 31.31
CA GLU A 584 29.05 -15.83 31.87
C GLU A 584 27.91 -15.56 30.87
N SER A 585 27.98 -14.45 30.14
CA SER A 585 26.98 -14.07 29.14
C SER A 585 26.79 -15.09 28.03
N GLY A 586 27.80 -15.92 27.74
CA GLY A 586 27.66 -16.96 26.71
C GLY A 586 26.73 -18.10 27.11
N LYS A 587 26.26 -18.15 28.37
CA LYS A 587 25.14 -19.01 28.76
C LYS A 587 23.78 -18.49 28.27
N THR A 588 23.66 -17.18 28.12
CA THR A 588 22.44 -16.49 27.64
C THR A 588 22.51 -16.26 26.14
N TYR A 589 23.70 -15.97 25.62
CA TYR A 589 23.98 -15.73 24.21
C TYR A 589 25.03 -16.71 23.69
N PRO A 590 24.72 -18.02 23.63
CA PRO A 590 25.67 -18.98 23.09
C PRO A 590 25.92 -18.70 21.59
N SER A 591 27.14 -18.93 21.14
CA SER A 591 27.42 -19.15 19.72
C SER A 591 27.17 -20.63 19.41
N VAL A 592 26.49 -20.93 18.30
CA VAL A 592 26.22 -22.31 17.87
C VAL A 592 27.22 -22.82 16.82
N SER A 593 27.95 -21.92 16.16
CA SER A 593 29.02 -22.25 15.24
C SER A 593 30.13 -21.21 15.37
N MET A 594 31.38 -21.67 15.34
CA MET A 594 32.53 -20.77 15.36
C MET A 594 32.97 -20.43 13.93
N TYR A 595 32.83 -21.39 13.02
CA TYR A 595 33.32 -21.24 11.66
C TYR A 595 32.45 -20.30 10.82
N ASP A 596 31.15 -20.18 11.11
CA ASP A 596 30.30 -19.21 10.42
C ASP A 596 30.66 -17.78 10.79
N ASP A 597 30.94 -17.50 12.07
CA ASP A 597 31.45 -16.21 12.54
C ASP A 597 32.78 -15.85 11.84
N MET A 598 33.70 -16.83 11.70
CA MET A 598 34.97 -16.65 10.99
C MET A 598 34.79 -16.41 9.49
N ALA A 599 33.92 -17.19 8.83
CA ALA A 599 33.58 -16.98 7.43
C ALA A 599 32.95 -15.59 7.22
N TYR A 600 32.12 -15.16 8.18
CA TYR A 600 31.43 -13.87 8.13
C TYR A 600 32.42 -12.71 8.28
N ALA A 601 33.42 -12.85 9.15
CA ALA A 601 34.53 -11.91 9.23
C ALA A 601 35.34 -11.86 7.92
N ALA A 602 35.68 -13.02 7.36
CA ALA A 602 36.47 -13.12 6.14
C ALA A 602 35.76 -12.46 4.95
N VAL A 603 34.46 -12.73 4.73
CA VAL A 603 33.72 -12.12 3.62
C VAL A 603 33.59 -10.61 3.77
N TRP A 604 33.44 -10.08 4.98
CA TRP A 604 33.42 -8.62 5.19
C TRP A 604 34.78 -7.97 4.98
N ILE A 605 35.87 -8.63 5.35
CA ILE A 605 37.22 -8.15 5.03
C ILE A 605 37.43 -8.16 3.51
N TYR A 606 36.97 -9.19 2.80
CA TYR A 606 36.95 -9.20 1.34
C TYR A 606 36.20 -7.98 0.77
N TRP A 607 34.98 -7.70 1.24
CA TRP A 607 34.22 -6.52 0.80
C TRP A 607 34.93 -5.19 1.10
N ALA A 608 35.75 -5.13 2.14
CA ALA A 608 36.52 -3.94 2.51
C ALA A 608 37.84 -3.79 1.73
N THR A 609 38.43 -4.89 1.25
CA THR A 609 39.81 -4.91 0.69
C THR A 609 39.87 -5.25 -0.79
N GLY A 610 38.91 -6.05 -1.29
CA GLY A 610 38.98 -6.71 -2.59
C GLY A 610 40.01 -7.85 -2.66
N ASP A 611 40.58 -8.31 -1.54
CA ASP A 611 41.58 -9.38 -1.52
C ASP A 611 40.90 -10.77 -1.54
N GLU A 612 41.05 -11.45 -2.68
CA GLU A 612 40.51 -12.78 -2.98
C GLU A 612 40.94 -13.87 -1.98
N ASN A 613 42.05 -13.69 -1.25
CA ASN A 613 42.44 -14.63 -0.21
C ASN A 613 41.38 -14.73 0.89
N TYR A 614 40.77 -13.60 1.27
CA TYR A 614 39.70 -13.60 2.27
C TYR A 614 38.39 -14.18 1.73
N LEU A 615 38.12 -14.05 0.42
CA LEU A 615 36.97 -14.72 -0.20
C LEU A 615 37.15 -16.24 -0.18
N ASN A 616 38.35 -16.72 -0.55
CA ASN A 616 38.67 -18.15 -0.50
C ASN A 616 38.62 -18.69 0.94
N ASP A 617 39.15 -17.96 1.90
CA ASP A 617 39.03 -18.29 3.33
C ASP A 617 37.56 -18.41 3.75
N ALA A 618 36.71 -17.45 3.35
CA ALA A 618 35.28 -17.47 3.66
C ALA A 618 34.58 -18.73 3.12
N LEU A 619 34.93 -19.16 1.90
CA LEU A 619 34.39 -20.38 1.29
C LEU A 619 34.84 -21.64 2.04
N VAL A 620 36.13 -21.74 2.38
CA VAL A 620 36.66 -22.88 3.14
C VAL A 620 36.03 -22.97 4.52
N LEU A 621 35.85 -21.83 5.20
CA LEU A 621 35.22 -21.77 6.51
C LEU A 621 33.71 -22.07 6.44
N TYR A 622 33.02 -21.62 5.38
CA TYR A 622 31.63 -21.99 5.12
C TYR A 622 31.45 -23.52 4.97
N ASP A 623 32.34 -24.17 4.21
CA ASP A 623 32.34 -25.62 4.07
C ASP A 623 32.61 -26.31 5.42
N GLN A 624 33.47 -25.74 6.27
CA GLN A 624 33.71 -26.24 7.63
C GLN A 624 32.47 -26.11 8.52
N THR A 625 31.75 -24.98 8.47
CA THR A 625 30.48 -24.80 9.18
C THR A 625 29.49 -25.90 8.81
N THR A 626 29.27 -26.12 7.52
CA THR A 626 28.25 -27.05 7.03
C THR A 626 28.64 -28.52 7.19
N SER A 627 29.93 -28.85 7.14
CA SER A 627 30.41 -30.22 7.30
C SER A 627 30.65 -30.64 8.75
N SER A 628 31.12 -29.72 9.60
CA SER A 628 31.61 -30.03 10.96
C SER A 628 30.67 -29.56 12.07
N GLU A 629 29.82 -28.56 11.80
CA GLU A 629 28.95 -27.92 12.81
C GLU A 629 27.46 -27.90 12.40
N SER A 630 27.06 -28.59 11.32
CA SER A 630 25.67 -28.59 10.81
C SER A 630 24.63 -29.19 11.75
N HIS A 631 25.04 -29.97 12.76
CA HIS A 631 24.12 -30.60 13.72
C HIS A 631 23.70 -29.68 14.88
N VAL A 632 24.27 -28.47 14.98
CA VAL A 632 24.13 -27.62 16.18
C VAL A 632 22.96 -26.64 16.06
N ASN A 633 22.47 -26.35 14.84
CA ASN A 633 21.37 -25.42 14.63
C ASN A 633 20.02 -26.14 14.42
N PRO A 634 19.03 -25.97 15.32
CA PRO A 634 17.71 -26.60 15.18
C PRO A 634 16.89 -26.05 14.01
N ASN A 635 17.22 -24.87 13.47
CA ASN A 635 16.54 -24.28 12.32
C ASN A 635 17.52 -23.48 11.43
N PRO A 636 17.92 -24.01 10.26
CA PRO A 636 18.89 -23.37 9.37
C PRO A 636 18.39 -22.04 8.77
N PHE A 637 17.08 -21.76 8.85
CA PHE A 637 16.47 -20.53 8.34
C PHE A 637 16.40 -19.41 9.39
N MET A 638 16.88 -19.60 10.62
CA MET A 638 16.99 -18.52 11.60
C MET A 638 18.26 -17.69 11.37
N PHE A 639 18.10 -16.48 10.83
CA PHE A 639 19.19 -15.51 10.74
C PHE A 639 19.23 -14.61 11.98
N ASN A 640 20.29 -14.72 12.78
CA ASN A 640 20.48 -13.98 14.02
C ASN A 640 21.98 -13.98 14.43
N TYR A 641 22.26 -13.58 15.67
CA TYR A 641 23.62 -13.48 16.20
C TYR A 641 24.30 -14.83 16.41
N GLU A 642 23.54 -15.90 16.63
CA GLU A 642 24.07 -17.26 16.84
C GLU A 642 24.33 -17.97 15.50
N ASN A 643 23.57 -17.65 14.45
CA ASN A 643 23.68 -18.27 13.13
C ASN A 643 23.69 -17.22 12.01
N VAL A 644 24.88 -17.00 11.43
CA VAL A 644 25.07 -16.06 10.31
C VAL A 644 25.20 -16.74 8.95
N VAL A 645 24.97 -18.06 8.87
CA VAL A 645 24.97 -18.81 7.60
C VAL A 645 24.04 -18.21 6.55
N PRO A 646 22.79 -17.81 6.85
CA PRO A 646 21.95 -17.17 5.84
C PRO A 646 22.58 -15.89 5.28
N ALA A 647 23.20 -15.07 6.13
CA ALA A 647 23.91 -13.86 5.70
C ALA A 647 25.11 -14.18 4.82
N LEU A 648 25.85 -15.25 5.13
CA LEU A 648 26.93 -15.76 4.29
C LEU A 648 26.42 -16.17 2.91
N ASP A 649 25.32 -16.93 2.84
CA ASP A 649 24.72 -17.31 1.55
C ASP A 649 24.45 -16.08 0.68
N LEU A 650 23.89 -15.03 1.26
CA LEU A 650 23.57 -13.81 0.53
C LEU A 650 24.83 -13.01 0.13
N LEU A 651 25.77 -12.81 1.05
CA LEU A 651 27.00 -12.05 0.78
C LEU A 651 27.91 -12.77 -0.22
N LEU A 652 28.04 -14.09 -0.13
CA LEU A 652 28.82 -14.91 -1.07
C LEU A 652 28.13 -14.99 -2.44
N ALA A 653 26.79 -15.11 -2.50
CA ALA A 653 26.07 -15.02 -3.77
C ALA A 653 26.29 -13.68 -4.49
N LYS A 654 26.46 -12.58 -3.74
CA LYS A 654 26.81 -11.26 -4.29
C LYS A 654 28.28 -11.16 -4.69
N ALA A 655 29.20 -11.69 -3.86
CA ALA A 655 30.64 -11.65 -4.12
C ALA A 655 31.03 -12.48 -5.35
N LEU A 656 30.44 -13.66 -5.52
CA LEU A 656 30.73 -14.62 -6.60
C LEU A 656 29.93 -14.34 -7.89
N LYS A 657 29.51 -13.09 -8.11
CA LYS A 657 28.64 -12.77 -9.24
C LYS A 657 29.27 -13.15 -10.58
N GLY A 658 28.59 -14.03 -11.32
CA GLY A 658 29.03 -14.49 -12.63
C GLY A 658 29.94 -15.71 -12.62
N THR A 659 30.26 -16.27 -11.44
CA THR A 659 30.99 -17.55 -11.35
C THR A 659 30.03 -18.74 -11.28
N PRO A 660 30.48 -19.97 -11.61
CA PRO A 660 29.66 -21.18 -11.46
C PRO A 660 29.20 -21.44 -10.01
N GLU A 661 30.05 -21.11 -9.03
CA GLU A 661 29.81 -21.32 -7.60
C GLU A 661 28.66 -20.45 -7.09
N GLN A 662 28.41 -19.31 -7.73
CA GLN A 662 27.30 -18.42 -7.40
C GLN A 662 25.97 -19.17 -7.30
N LYS A 663 25.74 -20.15 -8.18
CA LYS A 663 24.47 -20.86 -8.27
C LYS A 663 24.09 -21.53 -6.95
N PHE A 664 25.06 -22.16 -6.28
CA PHE A 664 24.84 -22.83 -5.00
C PHE A 664 24.29 -21.85 -3.94
N PHE A 665 24.97 -20.72 -3.76
CA PHE A 665 24.54 -19.71 -2.79
C PHE A 665 23.22 -19.04 -3.21
N LYS A 666 22.99 -18.78 -4.50
CA LYS A 666 21.69 -18.28 -4.98
C LYS A 666 20.55 -19.26 -4.68
N ASP A 667 20.78 -20.56 -4.81
CA ASP A 667 19.78 -21.58 -4.50
C ASP A 667 19.45 -21.60 -3.01
N ASN A 668 20.45 -21.43 -2.13
CA ASN A 668 20.24 -21.26 -0.68
C ASN A 668 19.45 -19.98 -0.34
N VAL A 669 19.81 -18.84 -0.94
CA VAL A 669 19.07 -17.57 -0.79
C VAL A 669 17.61 -17.75 -1.22
N ASN A 670 17.39 -18.37 -2.39
CA ASN A 670 16.04 -18.68 -2.87
C ASN A 670 15.27 -19.58 -1.89
N SER A 671 15.94 -20.60 -1.33
CA SER A 671 15.35 -21.49 -0.35
C SER A 671 14.94 -20.73 0.92
N PHE A 672 15.82 -19.89 1.46
CA PHE A 672 15.52 -19.06 2.63
C PHE A 672 14.29 -18.19 2.40
N VAL A 673 14.27 -17.44 1.30
CA VAL A 673 13.17 -16.53 0.98
C VAL A 673 11.87 -17.29 0.76
N LYS A 674 11.92 -18.43 0.05
CA LYS A 674 10.74 -19.29 -0.15
C LYS A 674 10.20 -19.81 1.18
N THR A 675 11.05 -20.32 2.06
CA THR A 675 10.62 -20.86 3.36
C THR A 675 9.97 -19.78 4.22
N TRP A 676 10.60 -18.60 4.34
CA TRP A 676 10.05 -17.50 5.14
C TRP A 676 8.74 -16.95 4.59
N MET A 677 8.57 -16.91 3.27
CA MET A 677 7.35 -16.41 2.63
C MET A 677 6.24 -17.48 2.48
N ASN A 678 6.55 -18.75 2.71
CA ASN A 678 5.60 -19.85 2.51
C ASN A 678 4.72 -20.06 3.75
N THR A 679 3.46 -19.63 3.65
CA THR A 679 2.44 -19.81 4.71
C THR A 679 2.04 -21.27 4.98
N LYS A 680 2.50 -22.23 4.16
CA LYS A 680 2.23 -23.68 4.29
C LYS A 680 3.53 -24.47 4.33
N SER A 681 4.57 -23.93 4.99
CA SER A 681 5.84 -24.64 5.07
C SER A 681 5.63 -26.08 5.53
N SER A 682 6.06 -27.05 4.71
CA SER A 682 5.97 -28.48 5.02
C SER A 682 7.04 -28.93 6.00
N THR A 683 8.08 -28.12 6.21
CA THR A 683 9.20 -28.44 7.10
C THR A 683 8.90 -28.10 8.56
N GLY A 684 7.96 -27.18 8.80
CA GLY A 684 7.64 -26.68 10.15
C GLY A 684 8.59 -25.60 10.66
N ASP A 685 9.63 -25.23 9.90
CA ASP A 685 10.67 -24.29 10.34
C ASP A 685 10.18 -22.86 10.51
N ILE A 686 9.25 -22.42 9.64
CA ILE A 686 8.60 -21.10 9.71
C ILE A 686 7.10 -21.34 9.70
N TYR A 687 6.40 -20.74 10.66
CA TYR A 687 4.95 -20.77 10.75
C TYR A 687 4.39 -19.35 10.77
N TYR A 688 3.08 -19.23 10.57
CA TYR A 688 2.37 -17.96 10.54
C TYR A 688 1.30 -17.94 11.61
N THR A 689 1.23 -16.85 12.37
CA THR A 689 0.15 -16.62 13.34
C THR A 689 -1.18 -16.33 12.64
N LYS A 690 -2.28 -16.23 13.41
CA LYS A 690 -3.62 -15.91 12.87
C LYS A 690 -3.68 -14.53 12.21
N LYS A 691 -2.83 -13.60 12.65
CA LYS A 691 -2.63 -12.26 12.06
C LYS A 691 -1.40 -12.18 11.16
N TYR A 692 -0.89 -13.32 10.71
CA TYR A 692 0.08 -13.44 9.62
C TYR A 692 1.48 -12.86 9.88
N LEU A 693 1.87 -12.88 11.15
CA LEU A 693 3.28 -12.74 11.53
C LEU A 693 4.02 -14.03 11.18
N ALA A 694 5.09 -13.93 10.39
CA ALA A 694 5.99 -15.03 10.13
C ALA A 694 6.91 -15.23 11.34
N LYS A 695 6.90 -16.41 11.95
CA LYS A 695 7.72 -16.75 13.11
C LYS A 695 8.56 -17.99 12.83
N ALA A 696 9.81 -17.95 13.26
CA ALA A 696 10.68 -19.12 13.23
C ALA A 696 10.31 -20.10 14.36
N TYR A 697 10.31 -21.38 14.06
CA TYR A 697 10.17 -22.44 15.05
C TYR A 697 11.54 -22.85 15.60
N PRO A 698 11.68 -23.24 16.89
CA PRO A 698 10.68 -23.23 17.96
C PRO A 698 10.58 -21.92 18.78
N TYR A 699 11.45 -20.93 18.53
CA TYR A 699 11.63 -19.78 19.45
C TYR A 699 11.56 -18.38 18.77
N GLY A 700 10.78 -18.24 17.71
CA GLY A 700 10.72 -17.02 16.91
C GLY A 700 10.16 -15.80 17.63
N THR A 701 11.01 -14.82 17.89
CA THR A 701 10.63 -13.44 18.31
C THR A 701 10.54 -12.49 17.11
N LEU A 702 10.03 -11.28 17.32
CA LEU A 702 9.98 -10.23 16.28
C LEU A 702 11.37 -9.86 15.72
N GLN A 703 12.45 -10.09 16.48
CA GLN A 703 13.83 -9.99 16.01
C GLN A 703 14.04 -10.83 14.74
N HIS A 704 13.65 -12.09 14.78
CA HIS A 704 13.91 -13.05 13.70
C HIS A 704 13.11 -12.65 12.45
N THR A 705 11.86 -12.26 12.63
CA THR A 705 11.03 -11.73 11.56
C THR A 705 11.61 -10.46 10.95
N ALA A 706 12.13 -9.55 11.76
CA ALA A 706 12.73 -8.31 11.30
C ALA A 706 14.04 -8.57 10.52
N ASN A 707 14.88 -9.47 11.02
CA ASN A 707 16.09 -9.93 10.32
C ASN A 707 15.74 -10.56 8.97
N ALA A 708 14.69 -11.39 8.90
CA ALA A 708 14.22 -11.98 7.66
C ALA A 708 13.64 -10.95 6.68
N ALA A 709 12.90 -9.94 7.18
CA ALA A 709 12.40 -8.83 6.36
C ALA A 709 13.56 -8.03 5.72
N PHE A 710 14.60 -7.72 6.50
CA PHE A 710 15.81 -7.11 5.97
C PHE A 710 16.50 -8.01 4.93
N TYR A 711 16.65 -9.30 5.23
CA TYR A 711 17.26 -10.28 4.34
C TYR A 711 16.54 -10.35 2.99
N VAL A 712 15.21 -10.47 3.01
CA VAL A 712 14.38 -10.55 1.79
C VAL A 712 14.52 -9.29 0.95
N LEU A 713 14.58 -8.10 1.56
CA LEU A 713 14.82 -6.85 0.83
C LEU A 713 16.20 -6.82 0.17
N SER A 714 17.25 -7.26 0.87
CA SER A 714 18.61 -7.29 0.33
C SER A 714 18.77 -8.34 -0.78
N ALA A 715 18.12 -9.50 -0.63
CA ALA A 715 18.07 -10.53 -1.67
C ALA A 715 17.29 -10.07 -2.90
N ALA A 716 16.15 -9.40 -2.72
CA ALA A 716 15.30 -8.91 -3.80
C ALA A 716 15.99 -7.86 -4.68
N LYS A 717 16.93 -7.09 -4.12
CA LYS A 717 17.68 -6.07 -4.83
C LYS A 717 18.62 -6.66 -5.90
N ASP A 718 19.36 -7.72 -5.56
CA ASP A 718 20.52 -8.16 -6.36
C ASP A 718 20.47 -9.62 -6.84
N ILE A 719 19.70 -10.49 -6.16
CA ILE A 719 19.81 -11.96 -6.31
C ILE A 719 18.54 -12.59 -6.92
N LEU A 720 17.37 -12.19 -6.44
CA LEU A 720 16.09 -12.83 -6.75
C LEU A 720 15.54 -12.46 -8.15
N ASP A 721 14.39 -13.05 -8.50
CA ASP A 721 13.73 -12.87 -9.79
C ASP A 721 13.07 -11.47 -9.95
N SER A 722 12.42 -11.24 -11.09
CA SER A 722 11.77 -9.97 -11.42
C SER A 722 10.54 -9.63 -10.55
N LYS A 723 10.19 -10.44 -9.54
CA LYS A 723 9.05 -10.20 -8.63
C LYS A 723 9.45 -9.34 -7.43
N PHE A 724 10.32 -8.34 -7.63
CA PHE A 724 10.79 -7.45 -6.57
C PHE A 724 9.68 -6.95 -5.63
N MET A 725 8.56 -6.46 -6.20
CA MET A 725 7.43 -5.93 -5.41
C MET A 725 6.83 -6.96 -4.46
N LEU A 726 6.83 -8.24 -4.82
CA LEU A 726 6.34 -9.30 -3.95
C LEU A 726 7.19 -9.41 -2.66
N TYR A 727 8.51 -9.46 -2.84
CA TYR A 727 9.48 -9.56 -1.75
C TYR A 727 9.45 -8.33 -0.85
N ALA A 728 9.42 -7.15 -1.48
CA ALA A 728 9.37 -5.88 -0.78
C ALA A 728 8.08 -5.72 0.04
N CYS A 729 6.93 -6.12 -0.52
CA CYS A 729 5.64 -6.04 0.16
C CYS A 729 5.48 -7.06 1.27
N TRP A 730 6.03 -8.27 1.12
CA TRP A 730 6.11 -9.21 2.24
C TRP A 730 6.86 -8.59 3.42
N SER A 731 8.03 -8.02 3.15
CA SER A 731 8.86 -7.35 4.17
C SER A 731 8.13 -6.18 4.81
N ARG A 732 7.47 -5.32 4.00
CA ARG A 732 6.64 -4.21 4.52
C ARG A 732 5.50 -4.70 5.40
N ASN A 733 4.88 -5.83 5.10
CA ASN A 733 3.79 -6.37 5.92
C ASN A 733 4.29 -6.91 7.27
N GLN A 734 5.46 -7.56 7.30
CA GLN A 734 6.07 -7.98 8.56
C GLN A 734 6.45 -6.78 9.43
N ILE A 735 7.01 -5.73 8.82
CA ILE A 735 7.28 -4.47 9.53
C ILE A 735 5.98 -3.76 9.94
N GLY A 736 4.96 -3.76 9.06
CA GLY A 736 3.64 -3.21 9.34
C GLY A 736 2.95 -3.89 10.53
N TYR A 737 3.10 -5.21 10.69
CA TYR A 737 2.66 -5.94 11.88
C TYR A 737 3.28 -5.34 13.15
N MET A 738 4.60 -5.10 13.15
CA MET A 738 5.34 -4.51 14.27
C MET A 738 4.91 -3.07 14.56
N LEU A 739 4.46 -2.33 13.54
CA LEU A 739 4.06 -0.93 13.65
C LEU A 739 2.58 -0.71 14.00
N GLY A 740 1.72 -1.69 13.77
CA GLY A 740 0.29 -1.53 14.07
C GLY A 740 -0.68 -2.44 13.34
N ASP A 741 -0.34 -3.04 12.19
CA ASP A 741 -1.34 -3.74 11.35
C ASP A 741 -2.09 -4.86 12.11
N ALA A 742 -1.50 -5.39 13.19
CA ALA A 742 -2.05 -6.43 14.05
C ALA A 742 -3.01 -5.95 15.17
N GLY A 743 -3.30 -4.65 15.32
CA GLY A 743 -4.14 -4.14 16.41
C GLY A 743 -3.41 -3.24 17.41
N ARG A 744 -2.07 -3.23 17.41
CA ARG A 744 -1.21 -2.40 18.25
C ARG A 744 0.20 -2.32 17.67
N SER A 745 0.96 -1.32 18.09
CA SER A 745 2.41 -1.27 17.87
C SER A 745 3.15 -2.17 18.86
N TYR A 746 4.26 -2.75 18.40
CA TYR A 746 5.26 -3.46 19.20
C TYR A 746 6.56 -2.65 19.32
N VAL A 747 6.53 -1.39 18.87
CA VAL A 747 7.65 -0.45 18.93
C VAL A 747 7.34 0.61 19.98
N THR A 748 8.19 0.71 20.99
CA THR A 748 7.99 1.64 22.10
C THR A 748 8.02 3.10 21.61
N GLY A 749 7.08 3.91 22.07
CA GLY A 749 7.00 5.33 21.71
C GLY A 749 6.63 5.61 20.24
N TYR A 750 6.13 4.61 19.50
CA TYR A 750 5.60 4.78 18.15
C TYR A 750 4.22 4.13 18.00
N GLY A 751 3.26 4.86 17.42
CA GLY A 751 1.85 4.43 17.31
C GLY A 751 1.02 4.77 18.55
N ALA A 752 -0.31 4.85 18.38
CA ALA A 752 -1.22 5.28 19.45
C ALA A 752 -1.30 4.28 20.61
N ILE A 753 -1.26 2.98 20.29
CA ILE A 753 -1.21 1.88 21.27
C ILE A 753 0.16 1.23 21.13
N SER A 754 1.12 1.64 21.95
CA SER A 754 2.50 1.15 21.96
C SER A 754 2.90 0.59 23.32
N PRO A 755 3.94 -0.26 23.42
CA PRO A 755 4.41 -0.78 24.70
C PRO A 755 4.90 0.34 25.60
N GLN A 756 4.46 0.33 26.86
CA GLN A 756 4.76 1.38 27.84
C GLN A 756 5.52 0.85 29.05
N LYS A 757 5.51 -0.47 29.30
CA LYS A 757 6.05 -1.06 30.54
C LYS A 757 7.20 -2.00 30.29
N THR A 758 8.01 -1.80 29.25
CA THR A 758 9.15 -2.68 28.95
C THR A 758 10.12 -2.80 30.13
N PRO A 759 10.66 -3.99 30.46
CA PRO A 759 11.63 -4.21 31.53
C PRO A 759 12.98 -3.56 31.20
N HIS A 760 13.06 -2.24 31.35
CA HIS A 760 14.23 -1.43 31.00
C HIS A 760 14.55 -0.46 32.13
N LYS A 761 15.65 -0.73 32.85
CA LYS A 761 15.99 -0.07 34.12
C LYS A 761 16.03 1.45 33.99
N ALA A 762 16.85 1.97 33.08
CA ALA A 762 17.01 3.42 32.88
C ALA A 762 15.70 4.11 32.43
N ALA A 763 14.86 3.41 31.67
CA ALA A 763 13.61 3.99 31.16
C ALA A 763 12.53 4.02 32.24
N SER A 764 12.48 3.00 33.09
CA SER A 764 11.54 2.94 34.22
C SER A 764 11.85 3.97 35.31
N CYS A 765 13.09 4.46 35.40
CA CYS A 765 13.53 5.32 36.48
C CYS A 765 12.93 6.73 36.44
N PRO A 766 12.31 7.19 37.55
CA PRO A 766 11.98 8.60 37.70
C PRO A 766 13.26 9.45 37.85
N PRO A 767 13.19 10.76 37.56
CA PRO A 767 14.31 11.67 37.77
C PRO A 767 14.58 11.85 39.27
N PRO A 768 15.83 12.18 39.66
CA PRO A 768 16.25 12.17 41.06
C PRO A 768 15.49 13.11 42.00
N ASP A 769 14.87 14.17 41.47
CA ASP A 769 14.06 15.14 42.20
C ASP A 769 12.63 14.64 42.49
N VAL A 770 12.18 13.57 41.81
CA VAL A 770 10.87 12.96 42.01
C VAL A 770 10.95 11.78 42.98
N ALA A 771 11.84 10.82 42.73
CA ALA A 771 12.08 9.69 43.61
C ALA A 771 13.43 9.02 43.31
N ASP A 772 14.00 8.33 44.29
CA ASP A 772 15.11 7.42 44.03
C ASP A 772 14.62 6.22 43.23
N CYS A 773 15.36 5.84 42.18
CA CYS A 773 15.01 4.70 41.34
C CYS A 773 15.40 3.38 42.02
N THR A 774 14.39 2.63 42.47
CA THR A 774 14.51 1.33 43.14
C THR A 774 13.54 0.31 42.52
N TRP A 775 13.53 -0.91 43.05
CA TRP A 775 12.54 -1.92 42.69
C TRP A 775 11.11 -1.42 42.94
N GLU A 776 10.85 -0.78 44.07
CA GLU A 776 9.52 -0.31 44.46
C GLU A 776 9.05 0.87 43.61
N SER A 777 9.92 1.86 43.39
CA SER A 777 9.55 3.08 42.68
C SER A 777 9.55 2.94 41.15
N ALA A 778 10.27 1.96 40.59
CA ALA A 778 10.43 1.81 39.14
C ALA A 778 10.05 0.43 38.57
N TYR A 779 10.32 -0.67 39.28
CA TYR A 779 9.99 -2.02 38.76
C TYR A 779 8.54 -2.42 39.05
N TYR A 780 8.15 -2.43 40.34
CA TYR A 780 6.86 -2.94 40.81
C TYR A 780 5.67 -1.98 40.58
N THR A 781 5.92 -0.75 40.13
CA THR A 781 4.84 0.19 39.81
C THR A 781 3.97 -0.30 38.66
N THR A 782 2.65 -0.06 38.75
CA THR A 782 1.72 -0.33 37.65
C THR A 782 1.72 0.75 36.58
N ASP A 783 2.38 1.89 36.82
CA ASP A 783 2.47 2.99 35.88
C ASP A 783 3.36 2.63 34.66
N PRO A 784 3.21 3.33 33.54
CA PRO A 784 4.17 3.34 32.43
C PRO A 784 5.61 3.59 32.89
N ASN A 785 6.59 3.18 32.08
CA ASN A 785 7.97 3.63 32.27
C ASN A 785 8.02 5.16 32.26
N TYR A 786 8.70 5.73 33.26
CA TYR A 786 8.74 7.18 33.45
C TYR A 786 9.30 7.90 32.22
N ASN A 787 10.39 7.38 31.66
CA ASN A 787 11.01 7.90 30.45
C ASN A 787 10.53 7.09 29.23
N PRO A 788 10.00 7.75 28.19
CA PRO A 788 9.67 7.08 26.95
C PRO A 788 10.92 6.52 26.28
N LEU A 789 11.09 5.20 26.33
CA LEU A 789 12.10 4.49 25.54
C LEU A 789 11.62 4.51 24.10
N ARG A 790 12.14 5.38 23.23
CA ARG A 790 11.64 5.48 21.85
C ARG A 790 12.37 4.50 20.93
N GLY A 791 11.61 3.77 20.12
CA GLY A 791 12.12 2.96 19.01
C GLY A 791 12.58 1.55 19.34
N ALA A 792 12.40 1.08 20.57
CA ALA A 792 12.76 -0.28 20.93
C ALA A 792 11.71 -1.26 20.40
N LEU A 793 12.15 -2.31 19.72
CA LEU A 793 11.29 -3.42 19.35
C LEU A 793 11.26 -4.45 20.49
N VAL A 794 10.06 -4.75 20.99
CA VAL A 794 9.89 -5.81 22.01
C VAL A 794 10.03 -7.21 21.40
N GLY A 795 10.23 -8.23 22.23
CA GLY A 795 10.28 -9.63 21.77
C GLY A 795 9.02 -10.07 21.01
N GLY A 796 7.86 -9.55 21.39
CA GLY A 796 6.61 -9.68 20.65
C GLY A 796 5.68 -10.79 21.11
N PRO A 797 4.61 -11.06 20.35
CA PRO A 797 3.51 -11.91 20.79
C PRO A 797 3.84 -13.41 20.72
N ASP A 798 3.01 -14.20 21.41
CA ASP A 798 2.96 -15.64 21.25
C ASP A 798 2.38 -16.07 19.89
N ASP A 799 2.13 -17.36 19.71
CA ASP A 799 1.70 -17.94 18.44
C ASP A 799 0.23 -17.65 18.09
N ASP A 800 -0.54 -17.22 19.08
CA ASP A 800 -1.94 -16.82 18.96
C ASP A 800 -2.11 -15.29 18.82
N ASP A 801 -1.02 -14.57 18.58
CA ASP A 801 -0.97 -13.10 18.53
C ASP A 801 -1.35 -12.44 19.87
N THR A 802 -1.22 -13.18 20.98
CA THR A 802 -1.49 -12.69 22.33
C THR A 802 -0.22 -12.09 22.93
N TRP A 803 -0.39 -10.94 23.59
CA TRP A 803 0.69 -10.20 24.21
C TRP A 803 0.13 -9.24 25.27
N SER A 804 0.81 -9.14 26.40
CA SER A 804 0.53 -8.21 27.50
C SER A 804 1.70 -7.25 27.70
N ASP A 805 1.37 -5.98 27.93
CA ASP A 805 2.36 -4.96 28.29
C ASP A 805 2.68 -5.05 29.78
N ASP A 806 3.81 -5.65 30.12
CA ASP A 806 4.27 -5.83 31.49
C ASP A 806 5.79 -5.65 31.62
N ARG A 807 6.21 -5.29 32.84
CA ARG A 807 7.60 -5.02 33.19
C ARG A 807 8.32 -6.24 33.75
N ASP A 808 7.80 -7.45 33.54
CA ASP A 808 8.47 -8.63 34.05
C ASP A 808 9.77 -8.88 33.27
N MET A 809 10.90 -8.77 33.96
CA MET A 809 12.22 -9.05 33.36
C MET A 809 12.40 -10.51 32.95
N ASN A 810 11.53 -11.42 33.42
CA ASN A 810 11.55 -12.82 33.03
C ASN A 810 10.64 -13.11 31.84
N ASN A 811 9.90 -12.11 31.34
CA ASN A 811 9.02 -12.26 30.20
C ASN A 811 9.74 -11.81 28.90
N PRO A 812 10.24 -12.75 28.06
CA PRO A 812 10.96 -12.40 26.84
C PRO A 812 10.09 -11.64 25.83
N ALA A 813 8.76 -11.76 25.90
CA ALA A 813 7.83 -11.05 25.04
C ALA A 813 7.91 -9.51 25.17
N ASN A 814 8.26 -9.02 26.37
CA ASN A 814 8.43 -7.59 26.66
C ASN A 814 9.88 -7.13 26.59
N SER A 815 10.83 -8.06 26.52
CA SER A 815 12.26 -7.73 26.48
C SER A 815 12.60 -6.83 25.29
N VAL A 816 13.48 -5.87 25.54
CA VAL A 816 14.03 -4.94 24.55
C VAL A 816 15.55 -5.06 24.59
N ASN A 817 16.17 -5.26 23.43
CA ASN A 817 17.62 -5.42 23.32
C ASN A 817 18.14 -4.95 21.96
N LEU A 818 19.47 -4.85 21.84
CA LEU A 818 20.15 -4.44 20.62
C LEU A 818 19.79 -5.31 19.41
N LEU A 819 19.70 -6.63 19.62
CA LEU A 819 19.46 -7.62 18.59
C LEU A 819 18.06 -7.47 17.97
N ASN A 820 17.02 -7.30 18.79
CA ASN A 820 15.64 -7.07 18.36
C ASN A 820 15.55 -5.89 17.38
N THR A 821 16.22 -4.79 17.71
CA THR A 821 16.05 -3.52 16.98
C THR A 821 17.00 -3.40 15.77
N ALA A 822 18.06 -4.21 15.69
CA ALA A 822 19.05 -4.19 14.61
C ALA A 822 18.43 -4.52 13.25
N GLY A 823 17.83 -5.70 13.10
CA GLY A 823 17.16 -6.12 11.87
C GLY A 823 15.96 -5.25 11.49
N PHE A 824 15.24 -4.75 12.50
CA PHE A 824 14.12 -3.83 12.31
C PHE A 824 14.56 -2.51 11.69
N SER A 825 15.61 -1.90 12.24
CA SER A 825 16.21 -0.68 11.68
C SER A 825 16.77 -0.93 10.28
N ALA A 826 17.38 -2.09 10.05
CA ALA A 826 17.91 -2.49 8.77
C ALA A 826 16.80 -2.64 7.69
N ALA A 827 15.70 -3.29 8.04
CA ALA A 827 14.54 -3.47 7.15
C ALA A 827 13.87 -2.13 6.82
N LEU A 828 13.73 -1.24 7.80
CA LEU A 828 13.20 0.12 7.59
C LEU A 828 14.03 0.90 6.59
N ALA A 829 15.37 0.86 6.69
CA ALA A 829 16.25 1.50 5.72
C ALA A 829 16.00 0.98 4.29
N GLY A 830 15.82 -0.33 4.12
CA GLY A 830 15.46 -0.93 2.84
C GLY A 830 14.10 -0.48 2.31
N LEU A 831 13.05 -0.46 3.15
CA LEU A 831 11.72 0.00 2.76
C LEU A 831 11.70 1.48 2.34
N VAL A 832 12.44 2.34 3.05
CA VAL A 832 12.58 3.77 2.70
C VAL A 832 13.38 3.92 1.40
N ASN A 833 14.47 3.16 1.24
CA ASN A 833 15.31 3.20 0.05
C ASN A 833 14.53 2.90 -1.23
N PHE A 834 13.57 1.98 -1.17
CA PHE A 834 12.73 1.59 -2.30
C PHE A 834 11.38 2.33 -2.35
N ASP A 835 11.12 3.23 -1.40
CA ASP A 835 9.85 3.96 -1.24
C ASP A 835 8.65 2.99 -1.25
N ILE A 836 8.72 1.93 -0.44
CA ILE A 836 7.69 0.88 -0.38
C ILE A 836 6.62 1.28 0.65
N ASN A 837 5.39 1.36 0.17
CA ASN A 837 4.20 1.64 0.97
C ASN A 837 3.03 0.73 0.55
N MET A 838 1.99 0.70 1.37
CA MET A 838 0.80 -0.13 1.19
C MET A 838 0.13 0.15 -0.16
N ALA A 839 0.10 1.41 -0.60
CA ALA A 839 -0.47 1.79 -1.89
C ALA A 839 0.27 1.13 -3.06
N LYS A 840 1.62 1.17 -3.08
CA LYS A 840 2.42 0.47 -4.09
C LYS A 840 2.24 -1.04 -4.02
N CYS A 841 2.13 -1.60 -2.82
CA CYS A 841 1.88 -3.03 -2.64
C CYS A 841 0.52 -3.46 -3.19
N GLN A 842 -0.52 -2.66 -3.01
CA GLN A 842 -1.85 -2.92 -3.57
C GLN A 842 -1.85 -2.81 -5.10
N GLN A 843 -1.13 -1.84 -5.67
CA GLN A 843 -1.03 -1.66 -7.14
C GLN A 843 -0.23 -2.76 -7.84
N GLY A 844 0.90 -3.18 -7.25
CA GLY A 844 1.83 -4.15 -7.88
C GLY A 844 1.25 -5.54 -8.11
N ASN A 845 0.15 -5.88 -7.44
CA ASN A 845 -0.43 -7.22 -7.43
C ASN A 845 -1.49 -7.48 -8.51
N GLY A 846 -2.08 -6.42 -9.08
CA GLY A 846 -3.25 -6.54 -9.94
C GLY A 846 -4.52 -6.93 -9.16
N PHE A 847 -5.56 -6.12 -9.31
CA PHE A 847 -6.84 -6.22 -8.59
C PHE A 847 -7.47 -7.62 -8.58
N ILE A 848 -7.47 -8.32 -9.72
CA ILE A 848 -8.10 -9.64 -9.89
C ILE A 848 -7.39 -10.71 -9.06
N GLN A 849 -6.06 -10.65 -9.00
CA GLN A 849 -5.26 -11.62 -8.27
C GLN A 849 -5.45 -11.45 -6.76
N THR A 850 -5.50 -10.20 -6.28
CA THR A 850 -5.79 -9.90 -4.87
C THR A 850 -7.18 -10.40 -4.45
N MET A 851 -8.21 -10.23 -5.28
CA MET A 851 -9.55 -10.76 -5.00
C MET A 851 -9.60 -12.29 -4.97
N ALA A 852 -8.95 -12.96 -5.94
CA ALA A 852 -8.95 -14.42 -6.02
C ALA A 852 -8.28 -15.07 -4.79
N LEU A 853 -7.23 -14.44 -4.25
CA LEU A 853 -6.60 -14.87 -3.01
C LEU A 853 -7.56 -14.76 -1.83
N LYS A 854 -8.29 -13.64 -1.70
CA LYS A 854 -9.19 -13.42 -0.56
C LYS A 854 -10.40 -14.33 -0.53
N VAL A 855 -10.99 -14.66 -1.69
CA VAL A 855 -12.10 -15.62 -1.79
C VAL A 855 -11.70 -17.01 -1.27
N LYS A 856 -10.42 -17.40 -1.41
CA LYS A 856 -9.90 -18.67 -0.89
C LYS A 856 -9.66 -18.67 0.63
N GLY A 857 -10.11 -17.64 1.37
CA GLY A 857 -9.87 -17.50 2.80
C GLY A 857 -8.40 -17.25 3.12
N THR A 858 -7.68 -16.64 2.18
CA THR A 858 -6.24 -16.40 2.33
C THR A 858 -5.95 -14.95 2.71
N PRO A 859 -4.87 -14.73 3.45
CA PRO A 859 -4.66 -13.56 4.29
C PRO A 859 -4.58 -12.24 3.55
N ASP A 860 -5.05 -11.19 4.21
CA ASP A 860 -4.97 -9.82 3.76
C ASP A 860 -3.57 -9.26 4.01
N ALA A 861 -2.64 -9.55 3.11
CA ALA A 861 -1.52 -8.66 2.91
C ALA A 861 -1.02 -8.85 1.49
N ALA A 862 -0.75 -7.74 0.82
CA ALA A 862 -0.41 -7.60 -0.58
C ALA A 862 0.93 -8.27 -1.00
N GLY A 863 1.23 -9.47 -0.50
CA GLY A 863 2.40 -10.29 -0.84
C GLY A 863 2.36 -11.71 -0.27
N GLN A 864 1.29 -12.17 0.41
CA GLN A 864 1.43 -13.31 1.34
C GLN A 864 1.00 -14.72 0.83
N ARG A 865 0.42 -14.87 -0.38
CA ARG A 865 0.21 -16.21 -0.99
C ARG A 865 0.52 -16.28 -2.49
N TRP A 866 1.64 -15.68 -2.89
CA TRP A 866 2.12 -15.76 -4.28
C TRP A 866 2.79 -17.09 -4.64
N TRP A 867 3.07 -17.94 -3.65
CA TRP A 867 3.87 -19.14 -3.82
C TRP A 867 3.08 -20.44 -4.05
N GLU A 868 1.74 -20.42 -4.05
CA GLU A 868 0.95 -21.57 -4.51
C GLU A 868 1.00 -21.68 -6.05
N GLY A 869 2.18 -21.92 -6.63
CA GLY A 869 2.37 -22.11 -8.07
C GLY A 869 3.72 -21.69 -8.68
N VAL A 870 4.77 -21.41 -7.88
CA VAL A 870 6.14 -21.15 -8.38
C VAL A 870 7.12 -22.17 -7.82
#